data_AF-A0AAD8V590-F1
#
_entry.id   AF-A0AAD8V590-F1
#
_cell.length_a   1.000
_cell.length_b   1.000
_cell.length_c   1.000
_cell.angle_alpha   90.00
_cell.angle_beta   90.00
_cell.angle_gamma   90.00
#
_symmetry.space_group_name_H-M   'P 1'
#
loop_
_entity.id
_entity.type
_entity.pdbx_description
1 polymer ?
#
loop_
_entity_poly.entity_id
_entity_poly.type
_entity_poly.pdbx_seq_one_letter_code
_entity_poly.pdbx_strand_id
1 'polypeptide(L)'
;MAQIRNRTFMPQQQCSCAARYLVYTTSIPLDRDGLPIVQPPQAHHACLPHMRIRCPNGLDSPDLYIIFNLFFLFRPSACLVNPQPIEPESGTMKSTTPVAGWASLAVFLAPSTALAALRPPFIDPGALPTASIFKGPWESYIKAPADKTRIVPSRIWDAEGNVTTSGLKEVEVGAKAADAFGNGVTVGPGGVLTLEFEENIAGRVCFDVSSAGNEPEIYLAYSESSLYAGPQPDTTTEKLERDLPLHFEFDDTTGTVCVGKEFLRGAFKYLTLSMPEYPVIADDRVVEQPSPDGQAVLAEHRSDSEEAHRDLPVRDPYKKPWVTLRNLWVNCTAFPSQPNGRAYSGYFHSSNPMLNRIWYAGAYTLQLSTIDPREGSALIDYNRDWDHNESPAGSWYSNFTIANGTAVTTDGAKRDRVVWPGDMSIAIPGIAVSTYDMLAVRNALDVLFDHQYPDGSLPYAGPPLGFRREFSDTYHIHTLLGAYNYVKYSGDVDWLARRWPAYLKALHVSIGKVDRTGLLHVTSGADWLRPGMTGHNLEASSLLSAALDKSIRLAEWLRDDRPAARPHGVWSVTRTRLNAGIQQLYCKDTGLYSDNIGRRGCRGPEHTDPQDGNSWALISGAAPRYRRAVVSENLRSRWTRHGAPAVEFPNVISPFVSSFELLGHAAADNHDAAVELMLLEWSYLLEGPGFTNSTLAEGFMVDGGVQYPAYRSAARNSHCHGWSSGPTSVLTSEVLGIRLLAPAGAEWTVRPHLSKWLGFARGGFATTKGAFEVKLTRVVASTSSAAPANQKRRRRGQVIEVTTPALTRGSFEWGPSSHRVEVEGGQPAAWVAWDDDASVEQLDVSLGRVEAPSEEEWHRQSYIYRDDTRLVYDDAWAPPPMAERPAADVDWDALEANYARPRAEML
;
A
#
# COMPACT_ATOMS: atom_id res chain seq x y z
N MET A 1 -53.66 -3.09 -0.03
CA MET A 1 -54.59 -1.93 0.00
C MET A 1 -54.12 -0.91 -1.04
N ALA A 2 -54.98 -0.02 -1.53
CA ALA A 2 -54.67 0.80 -2.72
C ALA A 2 -55.14 2.26 -2.62
N GLN A 3 -54.28 3.16 -3.12
CA GLN A 3 -54.51 4.49 -3.72
C GLN A 3 -53.10 5.07 -3.95
N ILE A 4 -52.63 5.44 -5.15
CA ILE A 4 -53.24 6.06 -6.34
C ILE A 4 -53.84 7.44 -6.06
N ARG A 5 -53.04 8.48 -6.35
CA ARG A 5 -53.50 9.68 -7.07
C ARG A 5 -52.46 10.08 -8.13
N ASN A 6 -52.89 10.88 -9.10
CA ASN A 6 -52.32 10.93 -10.45
C ASN A 6 -52.67 12.30 -11.10
N ARG A 7 -52.07 12.61 -12.26
CA ARG A 7 -52.37 13.66 -13.25
C ARG A 7 -51.73 15.05 -13.09
N THR A 8 -50.68 15.27 -13.91
CA THR A 8 -50.66 16.20 -15.07
C THR A 8 -51.59 17.43 -15.07
N PHE A 9 -51.06 18.63 -15.38
CA PHE A 9 -51.14 19.25 -16.73
C PHE A 9 -50.34 20.58 -16.84
N MET A 10 -49.83 20.89 -18.04
CA MET A 10 -49.45 22.26 -18.51
C MET A 10 -50.69 22.91 -19.21
N PRO A 11 -50.66 24.06 -19.95
CA PRO A 11 -49.58 25.01 -20.28
C PRO A 11 -50.00 26.53 -20.30
N GLN A 12 -49.11 27.39 -20.87
CA GLN A 12 -49.41 28.72 -21.45
C GLN A 12 -49.86 29.85 -20.46
N GLN A 13 -49.73 31.16 -20.74
CA GLN A 13 -49.04 31.94 -21.80
C GLN A 13 -48.82 33.39 -21.32
N GLN A 14 -47.76 34.07 -21.79
CA GLN A 14 -47.87 35.46 -22.28
C GLN A 14 -46.62 35.85 -23.10
N CYS A 15 -46.81 36.70 -24.11
CA CYS A 15 -45.79 37.08 -25.09
C CYS A 15 -45.65 38.61 -25.18
N SER A 16 -44.45 39.13 -25.48
CA SER A 16 -44.34 40.45 -26.12
C SER A 16 -43.04 40.63 -26.91
N CYS A 17 -43.25 40.94 -28.20
CA CYS A 17 -42.45 41.54 -29.28
C CYS A 17 -41.02 42.11 -29.06
N ALA A 18 -40.35 42.34 -30.20
CA ALA A 18 -38.91 42.60 -30.29
C ALA A 18 -38.51 43.97 -30.91
N ALA A 19 -37.21 44.25 -30.80
CA ALA A 19 -36.35 45.01 -31.72
C ALA A 19 -36.42 46.56 -31.78
N ARG A 20 -35.31 47.19 -31.34
CA ARG A 20 -34.43 48.12 -32.10
C ARG A 20 -33.23 48.54 -31.22
N TYR A 21 -32.04 48.93 -31.68
CA TYR A 21 -31.14 48.62 -32.81
C TYR A 21 -30.03 49.71 -32.77
N LEU A 22 -28.73 49.36 -32.78
CA LEU A 22 -27.49 50.13 -33.10
C LEU A 22 -26.33 49.59 -32.20
N VAL A 23 -25.42 48.68 -32.62
CA VAL A 23 -24.44 48.65 -33.75
C VAL A 23 -23.27 49.63 -33.45
N TYR A 24 -21.97 49.23 -33.37
CA TYR A 24 -21.10 48.65 -34.43
C TYR A 24 -20.03 47.63 -33.95
N THR A 25 -19.28 47.09 -34.92
CA THR A 25 -18.33 45.95 -34.87
C THR A 25 -16.88 46.35 -35.21
N THR A 26 -15.91 45.41 -35.10
CA THR A 26 -14.71 45.20 -35.97
C THR A 26 -13.85 44.05 -35.40
N SER A 27 -12.96 43.34 -36.12
CA SER A 27 -12.95 42.79 -37.50
C SER A 27 -11.64 42.00 -37.74
N ILE A 28 -11.67 40.84 -38.39
CA ILE A 28 -10.47 40.14 -38.90
C ILE A 28 -10.39 40.40 -40.43
N PRO A 29 -9.21 40.72 -41.00
CA PRO A 29 -9.08 41.05 -42.42
C PRO A 29 -9.07 39.83 -43.35
N LEU A 30 -9.58 40.04 -44.57
CA LEU A 30 -9.44 39.19 -45.75
C LEU A 30 -8.93 40.05 -46.91
N ASP A 31 -8.24 39.45 -47.89
CA ASP A 31 -7.78 40.19 -49.08
C ASP A 31 -8.89 40.36 -50.14
N ARG A 32 -8.64 41.20 -51.15
CA ARG A 32 -9.65 41.83 -52.02
C ARG A 32 -10.50 40.90 -52.89
N ASP A 33 -10.09 39.65 -53.08
CA ASP A 33 -10.86 38.61 -53.79
C ASP A 33 -11.53 37.59 -52.85
N GLY A 34 -11.51 37.83 -51.53
CA GLY A 34 -12.43 37.15 -50.58
C GLY A 34 -11.99 35.79 -50.05
N LEU A 35 -10.70 35.46 -50.05
CA LEU A 35 -10.16 34.19 -49.52
C LEU A 35 -9.25 34.40 -48.29
N PRO A 36 -9.32 33.54 -47.25
CA PRO A 36 -8.32 33.47 -46.18
C PRO A 36 -7.08 32.69 -46.65
N ILE A 37 -5.87 33.16 -46.32
CA ILE A 37 -4.59 32.62 -46.78
C ILE A 37 -3.68 32.26 -45.58
N VAL A 38 -2.72 31.36 -45.78
CA VAL A 38 -2.12 30.46 -44.77
C VAL A 38 -0.62 30.69 -44.53
N GLN A 39 -0.19 30.75 -43.25
CA GLN A 39 1.22 30.65 -42.75
C GLN A 39 2.23 31.70 -43.31
N PRO A 40 3.53 31.71 -42.91
CA PRO A 40 4.22 31.12 -41.74
C PRO A 40 4.88 32.21 -40.83
N PRO A 41 5.81 31.84 -39.94
CA PRO A 41 6.85 32.77 -39.47
C PRO A 41 8.29 32.25 -39.71
N GLN A 42 9.08 32.99 -40.49
CA GLN A 42 10.55 33.01 -40.38
C GLN A 42 11.06 34.46 -40.41
N ALA A 43 12.23 34.68 -39.80
CA ALA A 43 12.69 35.98 -39.32
C ALA A 43 13.23 36.94 -40.42
N HIS A 44 13.18 38.25 -40.15
CA HIS A 44 14.36 39.07 -39.81
C HIS A 44 14.09 40.59 -39.87
N HIS A 45 14.60 41.35 -38.89
CA HIS A 45 15.27 42.67 -39.04
C HIS A 45 15.67 43.22 -37.64
N ALA A 46 16.60 44.17 -37.48
CA ALA A 46 17.96 44.28 -38.02
C ALA A 46 18.70 45.44 -37.32
N CYS A 47 19.96 45.24 -36.92
CA CYS A 47 20.92 46.32 -36.68
C CYS A 47 22.34 45.86 -37.11
N LEU A 48 23.03 46.74 -37.84
CA LEU A 48 24.42 46.65 -38.31
C LEU A 48 25.18 47.90 -37.78
N PRO A 49 26.52 48.03 -37.88
CA PRO A 49 27.49 47.30 -38.72
C PRO A 49 28.69 46.74 -37.91
N HIS A 50 29.88 46.33 -38.43
CA HIS A 50 30.56 46.40 -39.73
C HIS A 50 31.57 45.21 -39.88
N MET A 51 31.95 44.86 -41.13
CA MET A 51 33.25 44.33 -41.65
C MET A 51 34.19 43.40 -40.82
N ARG A 52 34.96 42.44 -41.37
CA ARG A 52 35.06 41.76 -42.69
C ARG A 52 36.05 40.56 -42.61
N ILE A 53 35.64 39.38 -43.12
CA ILE A 53 36.41 38.48 -44.04
C ILE A 53 37.68 37.71 -43.55
N ARG A 54 37.67 36.37 -43.83
CA ARG A 54 38.77 35.39 -44.08
C ARG A 54 39.51 34.63 -42.94
N CYS A 55 39.50 33.30 -43.10
CA CYS A 55 40.61 32.35 -42.84
C CYS A 55 41.47 32.19 -44.14
N PRO A 56 42.53 31.34 -44.25
CA PRO A 56 43.09 30.36 -43.30
C PRO A 56 44.65 30.27 -43.22
N ASN A 57 45.15 29.26 -42.48
CA ASN A 57 46.46 28.56 -42.57
C ASN A 57 47.81 29.27 -42.27
N GLY A 58 48.62 28.62 -41.41
CA GLY A 58 50.03 28.30 -41.72
C GLY A 58 51.16 28.69 -40.73
N LEU A 59 51.75 27.67 -40.07
CA LEU A 59 53.15 27.56 -39.57
C LEU A 59 53.62 28.61 -38.50
N ASP A 60 54.54 28.35 -37.55
CA ASP A 60 55.77 27.52 -37.54
C ASP A 60 56.12 26.90 -36.15
N SER A 61 57.24 26.16 -36.09
CA SER A 61 57.92 25.56 -34.90
C SER A 61 59.45 25.83 -34.97
N PRO A 62 60.39 25.45 -34.05
CA PRO A 62 60.51 24.25 -33.17
C PRO A 62 60.56 24.65 -31.66
N ASP A 63 61.32 24.16 -30.64
CA ASP A 63 62.48 23.26 -30.36
C ASP A 63 62.41 22.86 -28.85
N LEU A 64 63.24 22.02 -28.19
CA LEU A 64 63.79 20.66 -28.43
C LEU A 64 64.42 20.14 -27.08
N TYR A 65 64.98 18.90 -27.06
CA TYR A 65 65.63 18.15 -25.95
C TYR A 65 64.66 17.56 -24.88
N ILE A 66 64.62 16.26 -24.52
CA ILE A 66 65.47 15.02 -24.64
C ILE A 66 66.44 14.75 -23.47
N ILE A 67 66.09 13.74 -22.65
CA ILE A 67 66.87 12.57 -22.15
C ILE A 67 65.88 11.76 -21.25
N PHE A 68 65.61 10.44 -21.26
CA PHE A 68 66.21 9.13 -21.62
C PHE A 68 66.58 8.23 -20.41
N ASN A 69 65.86 7.09 -20.28
CA ASN A 69 66.15 5.79 -19.61
C ASN A 69 64.82 5.21 -19.03
N LEU A 70 64.17 4.13 -19.48
CA LEU A 70 64.47 2.90 -20.26
C LEU A 70 64.94 1.70 -19.40
N PHE A 71 64.06 0.70 -19.23
CA PHE A 71 64.19 -0.78 -19.27
C PHE A 71 62.81 -1.37 -18.81
N PHE A 72 62.07 -2.25 -19.52
CA PHE A 72 62.28 -3.66 -19.94
C PHE A 72 62.38 -4.66 -18.75
N LEU A 73 61.72 -5.84 -18.65
CA LEU A 73 60.92 -6.69 -19.58
C LEU A 73 59.82 -7.53 -18.82
N PHE A 74 58.74 -7.88 -19.53
CA PHE A 74 57.98 -9.15 -19.58
C PHE A 74 57.35 -9.91 -18.35
N ARG A 75 56.09 -10.33 -18.60
CA ARG A 75 55.31 -11.49 -18.08
C ARG A 75 55.74 -12.81 -18.80
N PRO A 76 55.17 -14.04 -18.57
CA PRO A 76 54.15 -14.52 -17.59
C PRO A 76 54.46 -15.93 -16.95
N SER A 77 53.43 -16.53 -16.30
CA SER A 77 53.04 -17.97 -16.40
C SER A 77 53.38 -19.03 -15.32
N ALA A 78 52.31 -19.48 -14.64
CA ALA A 78 51.80 -20.88 -14.61
C ALA A 78 52.11 -21.87 -13.44
N CYS A 79 51.09 -22.71 -13.19
CA CYS A 79 51.05 -24.06 -12.59
C CYS A 79 51.29 -24.30 -11.07
N LEU A 80 50.18 -24.59 -10.37
CA LEU A 80 49.89 -25.82 -9.62
C LEU A 80 51.04 -26.63 -8.97
N VAL A 81 50.93 -26.88 -7.66
CA VAL A 81 50.66 -28.23 -7.05
C VAL A 81 50.47 -28.08 -5.52
N ASN A 82 49.68 -28.98 -4.92
CA ASN A 82 49.43 -29.08 -3.46
C ASN A 82 50.21 -30.30 -2.90
N PRO A 83 50.77 -30.25 -1.68
CA PRO A 83 50.21 -31.14 -0.66
C PRO A 83 50.28 -30.65 0.82
N GLN A 84 49.41 -31.28 1.63
CA GLN A 84 49.42 -31.40 3.09
C GLN A 84 50.23 -32.65 3.54
N PRO A 85 50.30 -33.04 4.83
CA PRO A 85 50.57 -32.28 6.07
C PRO A 85 51.66 -32.97 6.96
N ILE A 86 52.33 -32.24 7.88
CA ILE A 86 53.07 -32.83 9.02
C ILE A 86 52.97 -31.96 10.29
N GLU A 87 52.52 -32.59 11.38
CA GLU A 87 52.79 -32.32 12.81
C GLU A 87 53.50 -33.59 13.38
N PRO A 88 54.08 -33.66 14.61
CA PRO A 88 53.80 -32.86 15.82
C PRO A 88 55.06 -32.51 16.68
N GLU A 89 54.86 -32.37 18.00
CA GLU A 89 55.80 -32.33 19.14
C GLU A 89 56.54 -31.02 19.49
N SER A 90 56.95 -30.78 20.75
CA SER A 90 56.29 -31.03 22.07
C SER A 90 57.00 -30.15 23.14
N GLY A 91 56.31 -29.64 24.16
CA GLY A 91 56.93 -28.66 25.09
C GLY A 91 56.14 -28.26 26.34
N THR A 92 56.17 -29.10 27.38
CA THR A 92 55.72 -28.77 28.76
C THR A 92 56.69 -27.76 29.44
N MET A 93 56.40 -26.96 30.48
CA MET A 93 55.40 -26.92 31.59
C MET A 93 55.56 -25.55 32.35
N LYS A 94 54.89 -25.07 33.43
CA LYS A 94 53.85 -25.54 34.40
C LYS A 94 53.30 -24.35 35.25
N SER A 95 52.00 -24.29 35.56
CA SER A 95 51.37 -23.59 36.73
C SER A 95 51.44 -22.04 36.83
N THR A 96 50.59 -21.31 37.58
CA THR A 96 49.64 -21.66 38.68
C THR A 96 48.26 -20.92 38.61
N THR A 97 47.14 -21.68 38.66
CA THR A 97 45.84 -21.48 39.39
C THR A 97 45.10 -20.11 39.50
N PRO A 98 43.75 -20.09 39.74
CA PRO A 98 42.72 -21.08 39.41
C PRO A 98 41.35 -20.52 38.90
N VAL A 99 40.80 -21.20 37.88
CA VAL A 99 39.42 -21.72 37.76
C VAL A 99 38.24 -21.02 38.49
N ALA A 100 37.28 -20.54 37.69
CA ALA A 100 35.84 -20.75 37.92
C ALA A 100 35.14 -20.93 36.56
N GLY A 101 34.50 -22.08 36.32
CA GLY A 101 33.87 -22.41 35.03
C GLY A 101 33.22 -23.81 35.02
N TRP A 102 32.75 -24.22 33.83
CA TRP A 102 31.98 -25.45 33.53
C TRP A 102 30.47 -25.41 33.77
N ALA A 103 29.72 -25.00 32.75
CA ALA A 103 28.33 -25.42 32.50
C ALA A 103 28.00 -25.39 30.98
N SER A 104 28.94 -25.79 30.10
CA SER A 104 28.81 -25.59 28.65
C SER A 104 29.45 -26.70 27.80
N LEU A 105 29.16 -27.98 28.09
CA LEU A 105 29.60 -29.09 27.21
C LEU A 105 28.67 -30.33 27.28
N ALA A 106 27.37 -30.17 26.98
CA ALA A 106 26.40 -31.27 27.01
C ALA A 106 25.24 -31.12 25.99
N VAL A 107 25.53 -30.74 24.74
CA VAL A 107 24.50 -30.52 23.69
C VAL A 107 24.67 -31.42 22.45
N PHE A 108 25.88 -31.93 22.17
CA PHE A 108 26.20 -32.62 20.90
C PHE A 108 25.78 -34.10 20.78
N LEU A 109 25.03 -34.66 21.73
CA LEU A 109 24.59 -36.06 21.72
C LEU A 109 23.11 -36.27 22.14
N ALA A 110 22.26 -35.26 21.91
CA ALA A 110 20.81 -35.47 21.94
C ALA A 110 20.30 -35.98 20.58
N PRO A 111 19.38 -36.96 20.53
CA PRO A 111 18.80 -37.41 19.27
C PRO A 111 17.98 -36.29 18.61
N SER A 112 17.99 -36.21 17.28
CA SER A 112 17.38 -35.11 16.51
C SER A 112 15.88 -34.91 16.77
N THR A 113 15.19 -35.92 17.28
CA THR A 113 13.78 -35.87 17.70
C THR A 113 13.54 -35.05 18.97
N ALA A 114 14.55 -34.87 19.83
CA ALA A 114 14.41 -34.11 21.07
C ALA A 114 14.58 -32.59 20.87
N LEU A 115 15.41 -32.15 19.92
CA LEU A 115 15.54 -30.72 19.59
C LEU A 115 14.33 -30.17 18.83
N ALA A 116 13.52 -31.02 18.21
CA ALA A 116 12.30 -30.60 17.51
C ALA A 116 11.26 -29.94 18.45
N ALA A 117 11.24 -30.32 19.73
CA ALA A 117 10.39 -29.72 20.76
C ALA A 117 10.92 -28.36 21.30
N LEU A 118 12.08 -27.89 20.82
CA LEU A 118 12.76 -26.66 21.26
C LEU A 118 12.93 -25.66 20.11
N ARG A 119 11.95 -25.56 19.21
CA ARG A 119 11.79 -24.42 18.30
C ARG A 119 10.83 -23.39 18.92
N PRO A 120 11.31 -22.35 19.63
CA PRO A 120 10.48 -21.18 19.95
C PRO A 120 9.96 -20.51 18.66
N PRO A 121 8.91 -19.67 18.73
CA PRO A 121 8.17 -19.19 17.56
C PRO A 121 8.88 -18.05 16.80
N PHE A 122 10.13 -18.27 16.40
CA PHE A 122 10.81 -17.40 15.43
C PHE A 122 10.32 -17.69 14.01
N ILE A 123 10.11 -16.63 13.22
CA ILE A 123 9.77 -16.76 11.80
C ILE A 123 11.05 -16.76 10.98
N ASP A 124 11.11 -17.61 9.95
CA ASP A 124 12.11 -17.51 8.88
C ASP A 124 11.51 -16.73 7.70
N PRO A 125 12.04 -15.56 7.31
CA PRO A 125 11.58 -14.83 6.12
C PRO A 125 11.66 -15.63 4.82
N GLY A 126 12.51 -16.67 4.74
CA GLY A 126 12.58 -17.59 3.60
C GLY A 126 11.62 -18.79 3.69
N ALA A 127 10.94 -18.99 4.82
CA ALA A 127 10.02 -20.10 5.06
C ALA A 127 8.89 -19.67 6.01
N LEU A 128 7.93 -18.92 5.47
CA LEU A 128 6.77 -18.42 6.20
C LEU A 128 5.91 -19.56 6.78
N PRO A 129 5.22 -19.35 7.92
CA PRO A 129 4.53 -20.41 8.64
C PRO A 129 3.38 -21.03 7.84
N THR A 130 3.13 -22.33 8.06
CA THR A 130 2.03 -23.07 7.42
C THR A 130 0.74 -23.10 8.25
N ALA A 131 0.77 -22.57 9.47
CA ALA A 131 -0.38 -22.37 10.35
C ALA A 131 -0.16 -21.11 11.21
N SER A 132 -1.24 -20.43 11.58
CA SER A 132 -1.23 -19.17 12.32
C SER A 132 -0.41 -19.27 13.62
N ILE A 133 0.45 -18.29 13.87
CA ILE A 133 1.26 -18.23 15.10
C ILE A 133 0.36 -17.97 16.32
N PHE A 134 -0.67 -17.15 16.15
CA PHE A 134 -1.67 -16.82 17.17
C PHE A 134 -3.03 -17.36 16.73
N LYS A 135 -3.45 -18.47 17.33
CA LYS A 135 -4.73 -19.11 17.06
C LYS A 135 -5.84 -18.57 17.96
N GLY A 136 -7.03 -18.38 17.42
CA GLY A 136 -8.16 -17.84 18.19
C GLY A 136 -9.34 -17.40 17.34
N PRO A 137 -10.43 -16.89 17.96
CA PRO A 137 -11.67 -16.55 17.26
C PRO A 137 -11.49 -15.46 16.20
N TRP A 138 -10.44 -14.64 16.31
CA TRP A 138 -10.07 -13.62 15.33
C TRP A 138 -9.66 -14.17 13.96
N GLU A 139 -9.31 -15.46 13.85
CA GLU A 139 -9.04 -16.11 12.57
C GLU A 139 -10.28 -16.13 11.64
N SER A 140 -11.48 -15.88 12.19
CA SER A 140 -12.72 -15.65 11.41
C SER A 140 -12.69 -14.38 10.57
N TYR A 141 -11.90 -13.36 10.93
CA TYR A 141 -11.76 -12.12 10.17
C TYR A 141 -10.73 -12.21 9.04
N ILE A 142 -9.92 -13.28 8.97
CA ILE A 142 -8.94 -13.46 7.90
C ILE A 142 -9.70 -13.68 6.57
N LYS A 143 -9.54 -12.73 5.64
CA LYS A 143 -10.18 -12.78 4.30
C LYS A 143 -9.45 -13.69 3.30
N ALA A 144 -8.20 -14.08 3.60
CA ALA A 144 -7.41 -14.97 2.75
C ALA A 144 -8.12 -16.31 2.48
N PRO A 145 -8.15 -16.82 1.23
CA PRO A 145 -8.87 -18.04 0.86
C PRO A 145 -8.32 -19.27 1.61
N ALA A 146 -9.23 -20.18 2.00
CA ALA A 146 -8.86 -21.43 2.66
C ALA A 146 -8.21 -22.46 1.71
N ASP A 147 -8.58 -22.41 0.42
CA ASP A 147 -7.93 -23.13 -0.66
C ASP A 147 -7.53 -22.12 -1.74
N LYS A 148 -6.22 -21.90 -1.91
CA LYS A 148 -5.67 -21.03 -2.97
C LYS A 148 -5.95 -21.59 -4.37
N THR A 149 -6.10 -22.90 -4.52
CA THR A 149 -6.19 -23.57 -5.83
C THR A 149 -7.59 -23.54 -6.43
N ARG A 150 -8.62 -23.31 -5.60
CA ARG A 150 -10.04 -23.41 -6.00
C ARG A 150 -10.94 -22.39 -5.29
N ILE A 151 -10.75 -21.11 -5.59
CA ILE A 151 -11.68 -20.06 -5.13
C ILE A 151 -12.90 -20.04 -6.06
N VAL A 152 -14.10 -20.31 -5.53
CA VAL A 152 -15.36 -20.26 -6.30
C VAL A 152 -16.13 -18.95 -6.04
N PRO A 153 -16.93 -18.45 -7.00
CA PRO A 153 -17.83 -17.33 -6.77
C PRO A 153 -18.88 -17.68 -5.71
N SER A 154 -19.32 -16.70 -4.92
CA SER A 154 -20.34 -16.90 -3.88
C SER A 154 -21.75 -16.91 -4.46
N ARG A 155 -22.06 -15.97 -5.37
CA ARG A 155 -23.38 -15.84 -6.00
C ARG A 155 -23.34 -15.38 -7.45
N ILE A 156 -24.46 -15.59 -8.13
CA ILE A 156 -24.80 -14.87 -9.36
C ILE A 156 -25.09 -13.42 -8.96
N TRP A 157 -24.29 -12.49 -9.48
CA TRP A 157 -24.51 -11.06 -9.28
C TRP A 157 -25.58 -10.53 -10.24
N ASP A 158 -25.53 -10.97 -11.49
CA ASP A 158 -26.44 -10.55 -12.56
C ASP A 158 -26.46 -11.59 -13.71
N ALA A 159 -27.55 -11.66 -14.47
CA ALA A 159 -27.71 -12.56 -15.60
C ALA A 159 -28.71 -12.00 -16.62
N GLU A 160 -28.25 -11.73 -17.85
CA GLU A 160 -29.05 -11.18 -18.95
C GLU A 160 -28.96 -12.05 -20.22
N GLY A 161 -29.95 -11.89 -21.10
CA GLY A 161 -29.96 -12.53 -22.42
C GLY A 161 -30.03 -14.07 -22.36
N ASN A 162 -29.25 -14.73 -23.23
CA ASN A 162 -29.28 -16.18 -23.40
C ASN A 162 -28.40 -16.94 -22.39
N VAL A 163 -28.78 -16.88 -21.10
CA VAL A 163 -28.13 -17.63 -20.02
C VAL A 163 -29.15 -18.51 -19.30
N THR A 164 -28.93 -19.82 -19.32
CA THR A 164 -29.88 -20.81 -18.80
C THR A 164 -29.18 -21.93 -18.01
N THR A 165 -29.95 -22.72 -17.28
CA THR A 165 -29.49 -23.98 -16.65
C THR A 165 -29.71 -25.18 -17.58
N SER A 166 -29.13 -26.35 -17.27
CA SER A 166 -29.37 -27.61 -18.04
C SER A 166 -30.85 -28.00 -18.14
N GLY A 167 -31.71 -27.47 -17.26
CA GLY A 167 -33.17 -27.64 -17.30
C GLY A 167 -33.91 -26.60 -18.15
N LEU A 168 -33.20 -25.79 -18.94
CA LEU A 168 -33.72 -24.67 -19.74
C LEU A 168 -34.53 -23.64 -18.94
N LYS A 169 -34.15 -23.44 -17.66
CA LYS A 169 -34.63 -22.33 -16.83
C LYS A 169 -33.62 -21.19 -16.86
N GLU A 170 -34.11 -19.97 -16.80
CA GLU A 170 -33.33 -18.75 -16.50
C GLU A 170 -32.49 -18.95 -15.22
N VAL A 171 -31.33 -18.29 -15.16
CA VAL A 171 -30.45 -18.31 -13.97
C VAL A 171 -30.94 -17.26 -12.96
N GLU A 172 -31.19 -17.68 -11.72
CA GLU A 172 -31.72 -16.82 -10.67
C GLU A 172 -30.64 -15.86 -10.14
N VAL A 173 -30.82 -14.56 -10.38
CA VAL A 173 -29.96 -13.49 -9.85
C VAL A 173 -30.00 -13.49 -8.31
N GLY A 174 -28.83 -13.42 -7.68
CA GLY A 174 -28.67 -13.54 -6.23
C GLY A 174 -28.59 -14.99 -5.70
N ALA A 175 -28.87 -16.00 -6.52
CA ALA A 175 -28.68 -17.40 -6.10
C ALA A 175 -27.19 -17.74 -5.93
N LYS A 176 -26.90 -18.74 -5.09
CA LYS A 176 -25.53 -19.22 -4.89
C LYS A 176 -24.98 -19.77 -6.20
N ALA A 177 -23.76 -19.35 -6.57
CA ALA A 177 -23.18 -19.75 -7.85
C ALA A 177 -22.96 -21.27 -7.92
N ALA A 178 -22.56 -21.90 -6.81
CA ALA A 178 -22.42 -23.36 -6.73
C ALA A 178 -23.73 -24.12 -7.03
N ASP A 179 -24.89 -23.60 -6.62
CA ASP A 179 -26.19 -24.23 -6.87
C ASP A 179 -26.59 -24.06 -8.35
N ALA A 180 -26.30 -22.91 -8.96
CA ALA A 180 -26.50 -22.69 -10.40
C ALA A 180 -25.58 -23.58 -11.26
N PHE A 181 -24.27 -23.56 -11.00
CA PHE A 181 -23.27 -24.36 -11.73
C PHE A 181 -23.44 -25.88 -11.52
N GLY A 182 -23.91 -26.32 -10.34
CA GLY A 182 -24.29 -27.72 -10.13
C GLY A 182 -25.40 -28.18 -11.07
N ASN A 183 -26.37 -27.30 -11.37
CA ASN A 183 -27.39 -27.53 -12.39
C ASN A 183 -26.88 -27.33 -13.83
N GLY A 184 -25.61 -26.98 -14.03
CA GLY A 184 -24.95 -26.71 -15.32
C GLY A 184 -25.48 -25.43 -15.97
N VAL A 185 -24.65 -24.39 -16.09
CA VAL A 185 -25.03 -23.09 -16.68
C VAL A 185 -24.59 -23.04 -18.14
N THR A 186 -25.54 -22.89 -19.05
CA THR A 186 -25.32 -22.69 -20.48
C THR A 186 -25.35 -21.21 -20.82
N VAL A 187 -24.26 -20.70 -21.40
CA VAL A 187 -24.19 -19.38 -22.05
C VAL A 187 -24.31 -19.58 -23.56
N GLY A 188 -25.21 -18.85 -24.20
CA GLY A 188 -25.40 -18.79 -25.65
C GLY A 188 -25.41 -17.34 -26.17
N PRO A 189 -25.75 -17.10 -27.45
CA PRO A 189 -25.52 -15.80 -28.08
C PRO A 189 -26.33 -14.67 -27.45
N GLY A 190 -25.69 -13.55 -27.16
CA GLY A 190 -26.25 -12.43 -26.41
C GLY A 190 -26.39 -12.70 -24.90
N GLY A 191 -25.90 -13.81 -24.38
CA GLY A 191 -25.90 -14.12 -22.96
C GLY A 191 -24.81 -13.36 -22.19
N VAL A 192 -25.17 -12.78 -21.04
CA VAL A 192 -24.27 -12.11 -20.11
C VAL A 192 -24.47 -12.69 -18.71
N LEU A 193 -23.40 -13.14 -18.06
CA LEU A 193 -23.43 -13.74 -16.72
C LEU A 193 -22.37 -13.09 -15.85
N THR A 194 -22.79 -12.37 -14.81
CA THR A 194 -21.88 -11.73 -13.85
C THR A 194 -21.90 -12.49 -12.52
N LEU A 195 -20.71 -12.76 -12.00
CA LEU A 195 -20.45 -13.55 -10.80
C LEU A 195 -19.76 -12.68 -9.76
N GLU A 196 -20.18 -12.74 -8.50
CA GLU A 196 -19.50 -12.10 -7.38
C GLU A 196 -18.72 -13.13 -6.55
N PHE A 197 -17.50 -12.78 -6.17
CA PHE A 197 -16.73 -13.47 -5.14
C PHE A 197 -16.94 -12.78 -3.79
N GLU A 198 -16.95 -13.57 -2.70
CA GLU A 198 -17.20 -13.05 -1.34
C GLU A 198 -16.21 -11.94 -0.97
N GLU A 199 -14.95 -12.18 -1.31
CA GLU A 199 -13.80 -11.30 -1.10
C GLU A 199 -13.29 -10.81 -2.47
N ASN A 200 -12.57 -9.69 -2.51
CA ASN A 200 -11.71 -9.35 -3.64
C ASN A 200 -10.60 -10.40 -3.77
N ILE A 201 -10.24 -10.82 -4.99
CA ILE A 201 -9.29 -11.92 -5.23
C ILE A 201 -8.40 -11.65 -6.44
N ALA A 202 -7.25 -12.32 -6.53
CA ALA A 202 -6.36 -12.25 -7.69
C ALA A 202 -5.88 -13.65 -8.11
N GLY A 203 -5.88 -13.93 -9.41
CA GLY A 203 -5.43 -15.21 -9.96
C GLY A 203 -5.99 -15.54 -11.35
N ARG A 204 -5.81 -16.80 -11.76
CA ARG A 204 -6.15 -17.31 -13.09
C ARG A 204 -7.51 -18.01 -13.09
N VAL A 205 -8.43 -17.61 -13.98
CA VAL A 205 -9.76 -18.22 -14.12
C VAL A 205 -9.66 -19.60 -14.77
N CYS A 206 -10.47 -20.54 -14.27
CA CYS A 206 -10.62 -21.91 -14.75
C CYS A 206 -12.10 -22.31 -14.78
N PHE A 207 -12.45 -23.15 -15.75
CA PHE A 207 -13.80 -23.60 -16.07
C PHE A 207 -13.84 -25.13 -16.05
N ASP A 208 -15.00 -25.71 -15.69
CA ASP A 208 -15.30 -27.13 -15.93
C ASP A 208 -16.39 -27.22 -17.00
N VAL A 209 -16.01 -27.56 -18.23
CA VAL A 209 -16.87 -27.54 -19.42
C VAL A 209 -17.49 -28.91 -19.63
N SER A 210 -18.80 -29.06 -19.38
CA SER A 210 -19.47 -30.34 -19.62
C SER A 210 -19.81 -30.59 -21.09
N SER A 211 -20.01 -29.53 -21.85
CA SER A 211 -20.34 -29.59 -23.27
C SER A 211 -20.20 -28.20 -23.89
N ALA A 212 -19.59 -28.16 -25.07
CA ALA A 212 -19.52 -27.01 -25.97
C ALA A 212 -20.19 -27.41 -27.30
N GLY A 213 -20.51 -26.43 -28.13
CA GLY A 213 -20.87 -26.72 -29.52
C GLY A 213 -20.89 -25.50 -30.41
N ASN A 214 -20.48 -25.73 -31.66
CA ASN A 214 -20.32 -24.71 -32.70
C ASN A 214 -19.24 -23.68 -32.37
N GLU A 215 -18.07 -24.13 -31.89
CA GLU A 215 -16.88 -23.29 -31.69
C GLU A 215 -17.15 -22.06 -30.79
N PRO A 216 -17.57 -22.25 -29.52
CA PRO A 216 -17.98 -21.15 -28.68
C PRO A 216 -16.81 -20.31 -28.18
N GLU A 217 -16.97 -19.00 -28.37
CA GLU A 217 -16.17 -17.93 -27.78
C GLU A 217 -16.92 -17.26 -26.61
N ILE A 218 -16.18 -16.76 -25.63
CA ILE A 218 -16.70 -15.81 -24.64
C ILE A 218 -15.72 -14.65 -24.42
N TYR A 219 -16.25 -13.53 -23.97
CA TYR A 219 -15.52 -12.38 -23.47
C TYR A 219 -15.51 -12.40 -21.95
N LEU A 220 -14.33 -12.23 -21.36
CA LEU A 220 -14.10 -12.17 -19.92
C LEU A 220 -13.79 -10.73 -19.51
N ALA A 221 -14.65 -10.20 -18.65
CA ALA A 221 -14.55 -8.86 -18.08
C ALA A 221 -14.43 -8.94 -16.55
N TYR A 222 -13.57 -8.10 -15.98
CA TYR A 222 -13.13 -8.18 -14.59
C TYR A 222 -13.35 -6.81 -13.91
N SER A 223 -13.81 -6.79 -12.66
CA SER A 223 -13.95 -5.54 -11.90
C SER A 223 -13.70 -5.74 -10.41
N GLU A 224 -13.04 -4.78 -9.74
CA GLU A 224 -13.05 -4.72 -8.26
C GLU A 224 -14.37 -4.15 -7.71
N SER A 225 -15.06 -3.28 -8.45
CA SER A 225 -16.26 -2.57 -7.99
C SER A 225 -17.56 -3.09 -8.62
N SER A 226 -18.64 -3.15 -7.84
CA SER A 226 -19.98 -3.42 -8.33
C SER A 226 -20.52 -2.32 -9.27
N LEU A 227 -19.98 -1.10 -9.21
CA LEU A 227 -20.35 0.00 -10.12
C LEU A 227 -19.77 -0.17 -11.53
N TYR A 228 -18.79 -1.07 -11.70
CA TYR A 228 -18.13 -1.35 -12.97
C TYR A 228 -18.25 -2.82 -13.39
N ALA A 229 -18.96 -3.65 -12.64
CA ALA A 229 -19.28 -5.02 -13.04
C ALA A 229 -20.17 -5.05 -14.29
N GLY A 230 -19.87 -5.92 -15.26
CA GLY A 230 -20.53 -5.96 -16.57
C GLY A 230 -19.58 -6.41 -17.69
N PRO A 231 -20.03 -6.43 -18.96
CA PRO A 231 -19.30 -7.02 -20.08
C PRO A 231 -18.05 -6.25 -20.56
N GLN A 232 -17.69 -5.15 -19.91
CA GLN A 232 -16.41 -4.44 -20.08
C GLN A 232 -15.66 -4.47 -18.75
N PRO A 233 -14.36 -4.79 -18.71
CA PRO A 233 -13.58 -4.71 -17.47
C PRO A 233 -13.56 -3.28 -16.88
N ASP A 234 -13.25 -3.14 -15.58
CA ASP A 234 -12.76 -1.86 -15.05
C ASP A 234 -11.36 -1.54 -15.64
N THR A 235 -10.76 -0.37 -15.40
CA THR A 235 -9.48 -0.04 -16.07
C THR A 235 -8.25 -0.14 -15.17
N THR A 236 -7.15 -0.57 -15.78
CA THR A 236 -5.77 -0.55 -15.26
C THR A 236 -4.91 0.49 -15.99
N THR A 237 -5.38 1.00 -17.12
CA THR A 237 -4.61 1.83 -18.06
C THR A 237 -5.07 3.29 -18.07
N GLU A 238 -4.50 4.08 -18.99
CA GLU A 238 -4.73 5.54 -19.08
C GLU A 238 -5.04 6.05 -20.50
N LYS A 239 -5.43 5.13 -21.39
CA LYS A 239 -5.82 5.41 -22.78
C LYS A 239 -7.32 5.36 -23.01
N LEU A 240 -8.00 4.37 -22.42
CA LEU A 240 -9.43 4.15 -22.54
C LEU A 240 -10.12 4.40 -21.19
N GLU A 241 -11.44 4.61 -21.21
CA GLU A 241 -12.25 4.75 -19.99
C GLU A 241 -12.41 3.41 -19.24
N ARG A 242 -12.44 2.32 -20.01
CA ARG A 242 -12.59 0.92 -19.62
C ARG A 242 -11.53 0.12 -20.36
N ASP A 243 -10.98 -0.92 -19.74
CA ASP A 243 -10.06 -1.82 -20.44
C ASP A 243 -10.81 -2.69 -21.45
N LEU A 244 -10.07 -3.32 -22.38
CA LEU A 244 -10.62 -4.23 -23.38
C LEU A 244 -10.93 -5.61 -22.79
N PRO A 245 -12.02 -6.31 -23.16
CA PRO A 245 -12.28 -7.65 -22.67
C PRO A 245 -11.27 -8.68 -23.22
N LEU A 246 -11.03 -9.75 -22.45
CA LEU A 246 -10.25 -10.91 -22.90
C LEU A 246 -11.18 -11.86 -23.67
N HIS A 247 -10.89 -12.10 -24.95
CA HIS A 247 -11.50 -13.14 -25.76
C HIS A 247 -10.88 -14.50 -25.42
N PHE A 248 -11.75 -15.48 -25.24
CA PHE A 248 -11.43 -16.80 -24.75
C PHE A 248 -12.26 -17.84 -25.49
N GLU A 249 -11.60 -18.72 -26.24
CA GLU A 249 -12.24 -19.81 -26.96
C GLU A 249 -12.13 -21.14 -26.20
N PHE A 250 -13.07 -22.05 -26.45
CA PHE A 250 -13.08 -23.37 -25.80
C PHE A 250 -12.60 -24.52 -26.70
N ASP A 251 -12.33 -24.29 -27.99
CA ASP A 251 -11.93 -25.32 -28.98
C ASP A 251 -12.89 -26.54 -29.06
N ASP A 252 -14.17 -26.36 -28.74
CA ASP A 252 -15.15 -27.44 -28.48
C ASP A 252 -14.69 -28.49 -27.43
N THR A 253 -13.69 -28.14 -26.60
CA THR A 253 -13.08 -28.99 -25.57
C THR A 253 -14.02 -29.20 -24.38
N THR A 254 -13.94 -30.39 -23.76
CA THR A 254 -14.67 -30.73 -22.53
C THR A 254 -13.71 -31.09 -21.39
N GLY A 255 -14.15 -30.86 -20.15
CA GLY A 255 -13.33 -30.96 -18.94
C GLY A 255 -12.78 -29.61 -18.49
N THR A 256 -11.62 -29.63 -17.83
CA THR A 256 -11.00 -28.42 -17.25
C THR A 256 -10.23 -27.62 -18.29
N VAL A 257 -10.68 -26.40 -18.56
CA VAL A 257 -9.99 -25.39 -19.39
C VAL A 257 -9.73 -24.15 -18.54
N CYS A 258 -8.68 -23.39 -18.80
CA CYS A 258 -8.34 -22.19 -18.02
C CYS A 258 -7.73 -21.10 -18.91
N VAL A 259 -7.86 -19.85 -18.46
CA VAL A 259 -7.15 -18.70 -19.04
C VAL A 259 -5.63 -18.96 -19.07
N GLY A 260 -4.95 -18.41 -20.06
CA GLY A 260 -3.50 -18.43 -20.22
C GLY A 260 -2.74 -17.88 -19.00
N LYS A 261 -1.41 -18.05 -18.96
CA LYS A 261 -0.60 -17.56 -17.81
C LYS A 261 -0.23 -16.09 -17.98
N GLU A 262 0.00 -15.72 -19.24
CA GLU A 262 0.30 -14.41 -19.76
C GLU A 262 -0.90 -13.44 -19.63
N PHE A 263 -2.15 -13.93 -19.70
CA PHE A 263 -3.38 -13.12 -19.58
C PHE A 263 -3.86 -12.88 -18.14
N LEU A 264 -2.95 -12.65 -17.19
CA LEU A 264 -3.29 -12.43 -15.78
C LEU A 264 -3.80 -11.00 -15.53
N ARG A 265 -4.95 -10.88 -14.85
CA ARG A 265 -5.62 -9.58 -14.56
C ARG A 265 -5.04 -8.79 -13.38
N GLY A 266 -4.57 -9.49 -12.35
CA GLY A 266 -4.49 -8.91 -11.01
C GLY A 266 -5.80 -9.10 -10.25
N ALA A 267 -6.18 -8.13 -9.42
CA ALA A 267 -7.34 -8.23 -8.53
C ALA A 267 -8.70 -7.90 -9.19
N PHE A 268 -9.73 -8.63 -8.76
CA PHE A 268 -11.14 -8.43 -9.09
C PHE A 268 -12.04 -9.11 -8.04
N LYS A 269 -13.25 -8.57 -7.87
CA LYS A 269 -14.33 -9.16 -7.06
C LYS A 269 -15.50 -9.63 -7.93
N TYR A 270 -15.65 -9.07 -9.12
CA TYR A 270 -16.69 -9.40 -10.09
C TYR A 270 -16.04 -9.93 -11.37
N LEU A 271 -16.61 -11.00 -11.91
CA LEU A 271 -16.23 -11.59 -13.19
C LEU A 271 -17.49 -11.73 -14.05
N THR A 272 -17.49 -11.10 -15.22
CA THR A 272 -18.55 -11.23 -16.22
C THR A 272 -18.06 -12.08 -17.38
N LEU A 273 -18.87 -13.08 -17.75
CA LEU A 273 -18.78 -13.81 -19.00
C LEU A 273 -19.84 -13.23 -19.94
N SER A 274 -19.50 -12.89 -21.17
CA SER A 274 -20.49 -12.58 -22.21
C SER A 274 -20.18 -13.30 -23.52
N MET A 275 -21.23 -13.60 -24.30
CA MET A 275 -21.11 -14.15 -25.66
C MET A 275 -21.80 -13.18 -26.63
N PRO A 276 -21.17 -12.81 -27.77
CA PRO A 276 -21.76 -11.84 -28.69
C PRO A 276 -23.10 -12.32 -29.28
N GLU A 277 -23.88 -11.39 -29.83
CA GLU A 277 -25.09 -11.75 -30.58
C GLU A 277 -24.71 -12.31 -31.97
N TYR A 278 -25.44 -13.33 -32.41
CA TYR A 278 -25.21 -14.02 -33.70
C TYR A 278 -26.39 -13.84 -34.67
N PRO A 279 -26.13 -13.52 -35.96
CA PRO A 279 -24.82 -13.42 -36.60
C PRO A 279 -24.02 -12.22 -36.12
N VAL A 280 -22.71 -12.41 -35.89
CA VAL A 280 -21.79 -11.30 -35.63
C VAL A 280 -21.77 -10.45 -36.89
N ILE A 281 -22.39 -9.27 -36.82
CA ILE A 281 -22.34 -8.29 -37.89
C ILE A 281 -20.90 -7.80 -37.98
N ALA A 282 -20.31 -7.91 -39.17
CA ALA A 282 -18.97 -7.41 -39.46
C ALA A 282 -18.95 -5.87 -39.41
N ASP A 283 -18.77 -5.37 -38.20
CA ASP A 283 -18.40 -4.02 -37.82
C ASP A 283 -16.95 -4.11 -37.29
N ASP A 284 -16.13 -3.06 -37.45
CA ASP A 284 -14.66 -3.16 -37.47
C ASP A 284 -13.99 -3.34 -36.09
N ARG A 285 -14.37 -4.38 -35.34
CA ARG A 285 -14.25 -4.47 -33.87
C ARG A 285 -13.27 -5.50 -33.31
N VAL A 286 -12.60 -6.28 -34.15
CA VAL A 286 -11.82 -7.46 -33.70
C VAL A 286 -10.42 -7.43 -34.31
N VAL A 287 -9.45 -6.93 -33.53
CA VAL A 287 -8.02 -7.21 -33.76
C VAL A 287 -7.63 -8.45 -32.96
N GLU A 288 -7.66 -9.62 -33.61
CA GLU A 288 -6.99 -10.81 -33.09
C GLU A 288 -5.47 -10.62 -33.17
N GLN A 289 -4.79 -10.73 -32.03
CA GLN A 289 -3.36 -11.08 -32.03
C GLN A 289 -3.24 -12.56 -31.71
N PRO A 290 -2.70 -13.39 -32.63
CA PRO A 290 -2.68 -14.83 -32.44
C PRO A 290 -1.66 -15.22 -31.37
N SER A 291 -2.15 -15.49 -30.16
CA SER A 291 -1.45 -16.37 -29.23
C SER A 291 -1.52 -17.82 -29.76
N PRO A 292 -0.61 -18.72 -29.33
CA PRO A 292 -0.67 -20.13 -29.72
C PRO A 292 -1.91 -20.88 -29.19
N ASP A 293 -2.60 -20.32 -28.20
CA ASP A 293 -3.56 -21.00 -27.32
C ASP A 293 -4.96 -20.33 -27.30
N GLY A 294 -5.41 -19.79 -28.45
CA GLY A 294 -6.82 -19.40 -28.68
C GLY A 294 -7.34 -18.21 -27.87
N GLN A 295 -6.47 -17.29 -27.45
CA GLN A 295 -6.83 -16.16 -26.57
C GLN A 295 -6.23 -14.84 -27.05
N ALA A 296 -7.02 -13.75 -26.99
CA ALA A 296 -6.63 -12.42 -27.47
C ALA A 296 -7.32 -11.30 -26.67
N VAL A 297 -6.80 -10.07 -26.73
CA VAL A 297 -7.45 -8.87 -26.17
C VAL A 297 -7.92 -7.98 -27.31
N LEU A 298 -9.23 -7.77 -27.41
CA LEU A 298 -9.85 -7.24 -28.63
C LEU A 298 -9.99 -5.72 -28.63
N ALA A 299 -9.55 -5.07 -29.71
CA ALA A 299 -9.69 -3.63 -29.92
C ALA A 299 -10.58 -3.27 -31.12
N GLU A 300 -11.31 -2.16 -30.98
CA GLU A 300 -12.01 -1.50 -32.08
C GLU A 300 -11.01 -0.80 -33.02
N HIS A 301 -11.11 -1.03 -34.33
CA HIS A 301 -10.29 -0.32 -35.32
C HIS A 301 -10.85 1.09 -35.58
N ARG A 302 -9.95 2.08 -35.63
CA ARG A 302 -10.20 3.41 -36.22
C ARG A 302 -9.03 3.82 -37.09
N SER A 303 -8.97 3.27 -38.30
CA SER A 303 -7.99 3.64 -39.32
C SER A 303 -8.47 3.26 -40.72
N ASP A 304 -8.67 4.25 -41.59
CA ASP A 304 -9.08 4.07 -42.99
C ASP A 304 -7.91 3.52 -43.86
N SER A 305 -7.45 2.30 -43.58
CA SER A 305 -6.28 1.69 -44.23
C SER A 305 -6.55 0.22 -44.63
N GLU A 306 -6.78 -0.01 -45.93
CA GLU A 306 -7.30 -1.26 -46.52
C GLU A 306 -6.35 -2.48 -46.49
N GLU A 307 -5.16 -2.40 -45.87
CA GLU A 307 -4.07 -3.39 -46.02
C GLU A 307 -3.96 -4.44 -44.89
N ALA A 308 -4.98 -4.55 -44.02
CA ALA A 308 -4.96 -5.48 -42.86
C ALA A 308 -5.85 -6.75 -43.02
N HIS A 309 -6.51 -6.95 -44.16
CA HIS A 309 -7.28 -8.18 -44.39
C HIS A 309 -6.38 -9.40 -44.67
N ARG A 310 -5.94 -10.08 -43.61
CA ARG A 310 -5.58 -11.50 -43.65
C ARG A 310 -6.82 -12.35 -43.39
N ASP A 311 -6.83 -13.57 -43.92
CA ASP A 311 -7.99 -14.46 -43.88
C ASP A 311 -8.39 -14.84 -42.44
N LEU A 312 -9.41 -14.14 -41.91
CA LEU A 312 -10.13 -14.58 -40.72
C LEU A 312 -10.75 -15.96 -40.97
N PRO A 313 -10.83 -16.85 -39.96
CA PRO A 313 -11.62 -18.07 -40.05
C PRO A 313 -13.06 -17.71 -40.41
N VAL A 314 -13.55 -18.15 -41.58
CA VAL A 314 -14.92 -17.88 -42.02
C VAL A 314 -15.89 -18.79 -41.25
N ARG A 315 -16.13 -18.41 -39.98
CA ARG A 315 -17.17 -19.01 -39.14
C ARG A 315 -18.52 -18.88 -39.85
N ASP A 316 -19.31 -19.95 -39.80
CA ASP A 316 -20.66 -19.96 -40.36
C ASP A 316 -21.55 -19.02 -39.51
N PRO A 317 -22.01 -17.88 -40.05
CA PRO A 317 -22.77 -16.89 -39.27
C PRO A 317 -24.16 -17.40 -38.85
N TYR A 318 -24.59 -18.56 -39.35
CA TYR A 318 -25.86 -19.21 -38.97
C TYR A 318 -25.67 -20.31 -37.91
N LYS A 319 -24.44 -20.76 -37.65
CA LYS A 319 -24.13 -21.55 -36.44
C LYS A 319 -24.30 -20.64 -35.22
N LYS A 320 -25.00 -21.15 -34.20
CA LYS A 320 -25.12 -20.48 -32.90
C LYS A 320 -24.21 -21.18 -31.89
N PRO A 321 -23.11 -20.55 -31.43
CA PRO A 321 -22.27 -21.10 -30.37
C PRO A 321 -23.04 -21.23 -29.05
N TRP A 322 -22.60 -22.15 -28.21
CA TRP A 322 -23.03 -22.26 -26.81
C TRP A 322 -22.03 -23.08 -26.00
N VAL A 323 -21.92 -22.79 -24.71
CA VAL A 323 -21.07 -23.54 -23.77
C VAL A 323 -21.78 -23.78 -22.45
N THR A 324 -21.76 -25.02 -21.95
CA THR A 324 -22.35 -25.43 -20.67
C THR A 324 -21.27 -25.74 -19.63
N LEU A 325 -21.22 -24.89 -18.61
CA LEU A 325 -20.26 -24.92 -17.51
C LEU A 325 -20.85 -25.61 -16.27
N ARG A 326 -20.11 -26.57 -15.69
CA ARG A 326 -20.42 -27.23 -14.41
C ARG A 326 -19.74 -26.60 -13.21
N ASN A 327 -18.72 -25.77 -13.45
CA ASN A 327 -18.03 -25.05 -12.41
C ASN A 327 -17.21 -23.89 -13.00
N LEU A 328 -16.93 -22.90 -12.15
CA LEU A 328 -15.96 -21.84 -12.42
C LEU A 328 -15.19 -21.56 -11.12
N TRP A 329 -13.87 -21.45 -11.20
CA TRP A 329 -13.03 -21.08 -10.06
C TRP A 329 -11.81 -20.28 -10.50
N VAL A 330 -11.14 -19.67 -9.52
CA VAL A 330 -9.87 -18.97 -9.68
C VAL A 330 -8.79 -19.72 -8.92
N ASN A 331 -7.65 -19.96 -9.59
CA ASN A 331 -6.41 -20.42 -8.96
C ASN A 331 -5.56 -19.19 -8.62
N CYS A 332 -5.35 -18.94 -7.33
CA CYS A 332 -4.74 -17.72 -6.81
C CYS A 332 -3.21 -17.71 -6.98
N THR A 333 -2.70 -16.75 -7.76
CA THR A 333 -1.25 -16.57 -8.00
C THR A 333 -0.59 -15.61 -6.99
N ALA A 334 -1.37 -14.69 -6.42
CA ALA A 334 -0.89 -13.74 -5.41
C ALA A 334 -0.34 -14.44 -4.15
N PHE A 335 0.44 -13.70 -3.36
CA PHE A 335 1.17 -14.14 -2.17
C PHE A 335 1.90 -15.49 -2.36
N PRO A 336 2.81 -15.62 -3.34
CA PRO A 336 3.49 -16.88 -3.67
C PRO A 336 4.41 -17.39 -2.56
N SER A 337 4.95 -16.53 -1.68
CA SER A 337 5.73 -16.94 -0.49
C SER A 337 4.90 -17.74 0.54
N GLN A 338 3.57 -17.67 0.46
CA GLN A 338 2.65 -18.10 1.52
C GLN A 338 1.88 -19.36 1.07
N PRO A 339 2.34 -20.57 1.46
CA PRO A 339 1.70 -21.82 1.04
C PRO A 339 0.32 -22.04 1.69
N ASN A 340 0.07 -21.42 2.84
CA ASN A 340 -1.24 -21.27 3.45
C ASN A 340 -1.50 -19.77 3.66
N GLY A 341 -2.35 -19.16 2.83
CA GLY A 341 -2.68 -17.74 2.94
C GLY A 341 -3.33 -17.34 4.27
N ARG A 342 -3.87 -18.29 5.04
CA ARG A 342 -4.49 -18.01 6.35
C ARG A 342 -3.52 -18.10 7.53
N ALA A 343 -2.27 -18.51 7.31
CA ALA A 343 -1.29 -18.73 8.36
C ALA A 343 -0.61 -17.44 8.85
N TYR A 344 -1.38 -16.51 9.39
CA TYR A 344 -0.87 -15.19 9.78
C TYR A 344 0.16 -15.27 10.93
N SER A 345 1.19 -14.44 10.83
CA SER A 345 2.28 -14.30 11.81
C SER A 345 1.96 -13.31 12.93
N GLY A 346 0.91 -12.52 12.78
CA GLY A 346 0.39 -11.60 13.77
C GLY A 346 -1.12 -11.39 13.61
N TYR A 347 -1.71 -10.69 14.57
CA TYR A 347 -3.17 -10.56 14.69
C TYR A 347 -3.57 -9.35 15.54
N PHE A 348 -4.82 -8.94 15.38
CA PHE A 348 -5.51 -7.99 16.26
C PHE A 348 -6.92 -8.47 16.57
N HIS A 349 -7.42 -8.15 17.76
CA HIS A 349 -8.78 -8.40 18.21
C HIS A 349 -9.20 -7.39 19.29
N SER A 350 -10.37 -6.79 19.15
CA SER A 350 -10.86 -5.74 20.05
C SER A 350 -12.37 -5.82 20.27
N SER A 351 -12.86 -5.06 21.25
CA SER A 351 -14.29 -4.93 21.55
C SER A 351 -15.11 -4.22 20.44
N ASN A 352 -14.48 -3.81 19.34
CA ASN A 352 -15.13 -3.17 18.21
C ASN A 352 -14.95 -4.03 16.94
N PRO A 353 -16.00 -4.73 16.46
CA PRO A 353 -15.93 -5.59 15.28
C PRO A 353 -15.53 -4.88 13.98
N MET A 354 -15.70 -3.56 13.88
CA MET A 354 -15.27 -2.78 12.71
C MET A 354 -13.75 -2.57 12.72
N LEU A 355 -13.15 -2.19 13.86
CA LEU A 355 -11.68 -2.10 13.96
C LEU A 355 -10.99 -3.45 13.73
N ASN A 356 -11.66 -4.55 14.11
CA ASN A 356 -11.22 -5.89 13.74
C ASN A 356 -11.22 -6.05 12.21
N ARG A 357 -12.36 -5.86 11.53
CA ARG A 357 -12.47 -5.94 10.05
C ARG A 357 -11.45 -5.06 9.32
N ILE A 358 -11.25 -3.82 9.77
CA ILE A 358 -10.29 -2.86 9.20
C ILE A 358 -8.86 -3.40 9.25
N TRP A 359 -8.44 -4.01 10.37
CA TRP A 359 -7.10 -4.59 10.51
C TRP A 359 -6.87 -5.75 9.52
N TYR A 360 -7.83 -6.67 9.39
CA TYR A 360 -7.68 -7.81 8.47
C TYR A 360 -7.85 -7.41 7.00
N ALA A 361 -8.66 -6.41 6.69
CA ALA A 361 -8.76 -5.87 5.33
C ALA A 361 -7.44 -5.21 4.88
N GLY A 362 -6.79 -4.44 5.75
CA GLY A 362 -5.45 -3.90 5.47
C GLY A 362 -4.39 -4.99 5.30
N ALA A 363 -4.38 -6.00 6.19
CA ALA A 363 -3.50 -7.16 6.05
C ALA A 363 -3.75 -7.95 4.75
N TYR A 364 -5.01 -8.15 4.35
CA TYR A 364 -5.36 -8.87 3.12
C TYR A 364 -5.07 -8.06 1.85
N THR A 365 -5.24 -6.74 1.90
CA THR A 365 -4.83 -5.81 0.83
C THR A 365 -3.34 -5.97 0.52
N LEU A 366 -2.50 -5.94 1.57
CA LEU A 366 -1.05 -6.15 1.46
C LEU A 366 -0.67 -7.55 0.96
N GLN A 367 -1.47 -8.55 1.34
CA GLN A 367 -1.28 -9.92 0.88
C GLN A 367 -1.58 -10.06 -0.62
N LEU A 368 -2.64 -9.44 -1.13
CA LEU A 368 -2.97 -9.40 -2.56
C LEU A 368 -2.00 -8.55 -3.38
N SER A 369 -1.49 -7.43 -2.84
CA SER A 369 -0.38 -6.67 -3.42
C SER A 369 0.99 -7.37 -3.31
N THR A 370 1.04 -8.66 -2.97
CA THR A 370 2.26 -9.48 -3.06
C THR A 370 2.12 -10.44 -4.24
N ILE A 371 3.05 -10.40 -5.20
CA ILE A 371 2.93 -11.12 -6.49
C ILE A 371 4.20 -11.88 -6.85
N ASP A 372 4.14 -12.78 -7.83
CA ASP A 372 5.35 -13.27 -8.51
C ASP A 372 6.00 -12.10 -9.28
N PRO A 373 7.33 -11.88 -9.22
CA PRO A 373 7.95 -10.74 -9.89
C PRO A 373 7.79 -10.68 -11.40
N ARG A 374 7.33 -11.77 -12.05
CA ARG A 374 7.02 -11.86 -13.49
C ARG A 374 5.56 -11.53 -13.81
N GLU A 375 4.72 -11.36 -12.79
CA GLU A 375 3.28 -11.04 -12.88
C GLU A 375 2.99 -9.54 -12.68
N GLY A 376 4.00 -8.66 -12.78
CA GLY A 376 3.80 -7.22 -12.92
C GLY A 376 3.81 -6.84 -14.40
N SER A 377 4.27 -5.65 -14.78
CA SER A 377 3.51 -4.41 -14.61
C SER A 377 2.26 -4.46 -15.50
N ALA A 378 1.12 -3.96 -15.02
CA ALA A 378 -0.10 -3.82 -15.83
C ALA A 378 -0.08 -2.61 -16.79
N LEU A 379 0.96 -1.75 -16.71
CA LEU A 379 1.10 -0.53 -17.52
C LEU A 379 1.56 -0.83 -18.97
N ILE A 380 0.79 -1.61 -19.72
CA ILE A 380 1.23 -2.20 -21.01
C ILE A 380 1.79 -1.18 -22.01
N ASP A 381 1.22 0.03 -22.05
CA ASP A 381 1.67 1.11 -22.95
C ASP A 381 3.02 1.70 -22.57
N TYR A 382 3.42 1.61 -21.30
CA TYR A 382 4.77 1.94 -20.85
C TYR A 382 5.68 0.72 -20.99
N ASN A 383 5.20 -0.50 -20.69
CA ASN A 383 5.97 -1.73 -20.87
C ASN A 383 6.50 -1.85 -22.33
N ARG A 384 5.68 -1.46 -23.31
CA ARG A 384 5.96 -1.51 -24.77
C ARG A 384 7.25 -0.80 -25.18
N ASP A 385 7.66 0.25 -24.47
CA ASP A 385 8.93 0.96 -24.70
C ASP A 385 10.16 0.06 -24.45
N TRP A 386 9.99 -1.08 -23.75
CA TRP A 386 11.06 -1.92 -23.22
C TRP A 386 10.93 -3.42 -23.54
N ASP A 387 9.72 -3.96 -23.59
CA ASP A 387 9.45 -5.36 -23.95
C ASP A 387 9.03 -5.54 -25.43
N HIS A 388 8.71 -4.44 -26.11
CA HIS A 388 8.21 -4.38 -27.48
C HIS A 388 6.92 -5.19 -27.73
N ASN A 389 6.04 -5.30 -26.73
CA ASN A 389 4.73 -5.93 -26.91
C ASN A 389 3.88 -5.16 -27.95
N GLU A 390 3.29 -5.88 -28.90
CA GLU A 390 2.51 -5.26 -29.99
C GLU A 390 1.03 -5.05 -29.61
N SER A 391 0.59 -5.41 -28.39
CA SER A 391 -0.83 -5.53 -28.07
C SER A 391 -1.60 -4.22 -27.99
N PRO A 392 -2.92 -4.23 -28.29
CA PRO A 392 -3.70 -3.00 -28.46
C PRO A 392 -3.76 -2.11 -27.20
N ALA A 393 -3.91 -0.80 -27.42
CA ALA A 393 -4.13 0.15 -26.33
C ALA A 393 -5.42 -0.16 -25.55
N GLY A 394 -5.33 -0.24 -24.22
CA GLY A 394 -6.42 -0.76 -23.37
C GLY A 394 -6.31 -2.24 -23.01
N SER A 395 -5.26 -2.93 -23.48
CA SER A 395 -4.82 -4.22 -22.91
C SER A 395 -4.21 -4.02 -21.51
N TRP A 396 -4.22 -5.06 -20.69
CA TRP A 396 -4.02 -4.94 -19.23
C TRP A 396 -3.27 -6.11 -18.58
N TYR A 397 -2.87 -7.10 -19.38
CA TYR A 397 -2.31 -8.33 -18.86
C TYR A 397 -0.94 -8.09 -18.19
N SER A 398 -0.70 -8.75 -17.06
CA SER A 398 0.51 -8.53 -16.26
C SER A 398 1.51 -9.67 -16.46
N ASN A 399 2.44 -9.51 -17.40
CA ASN A 399 3.48 -10.48 -17.76
C ASN A 399 4.92 -9.90 -17.82
N PHE A 400 5.09 -8.65 -17.39
CA PHE A 400 6.38 -7.94 -17.40
C PHE A 400 7.13 -8.17 -16.08
N THR A 401 8.45 -8.37 -16.14
CA THR A 401 9.26 -8.70 -14.95
C THR A 401 9.74 -7.45 -14.22
N ILE A 402 9.15 -7.17 -13.06
CA ILE A 402 9.36 -5.93 -12.29
C ILE A 402 10.50 -6.02 -11.25
N ALA A 403 10.92 -7.22 -10.86
CA ALA A 403 11.97 -7.44 -9.86
C ALA A 403 12.61 -8.84 -9.99
N ASN A 404 13.70 -9.07 -9.24
CA ASN A 404 14.31 -10.39 -9.08
C ASN A 404 13.75 -11.11 -7.83
N GLY A 405 13.61 -12.44 -7.90
CA GLY A 405 13.23 -13.28 -6.76
C GLY A 405 12.02 -14.17 -7.04
N THR A 406 11.34 -14.61 -5.99
CA THR A 406 10.14 -15.48 -6.04
C THR A 406 8.85 -14.79 -5.59
N ALA A 407 8.97 -13.60 -5.02
CA ALA A 407 7.86 -12.78 -4.55
C ALA A 407 8.31 -11.31 -4.50
N VAL A 408 7.39 -10.37 -4.70
CA VAL A 408 7.63 -8.93 -4.56
C VAL A 408 6.35 -8.23 -4.11
N THR A 409 6.47 -7.20 -3.28
CA THR A 409 5.33 -6.34 -2.90
C THR A 409 5.22 -5.17 -3.88
N THR A 410 4.01 -4.93 -4.36
CA THR A 410 3.64 -3.81 -5.23
C THR A 410 2.79 -2.79 -4.47
N ASP A 411 2.37 -1.74 -5.17
CA ASP A 411 1.35 -0.80 -4.72
C ASP A 411 -0.02 -1.49 -4.54
N GLY A 412 -0.75 -1.69 -5.63
CA GLY A 412 -2.01 -2.40 -5.67
C GLY A 412 -1.92 -3.80 -6.27
N ALA A 413 -3.06 -4.47 -6.23
CA ALA A 413 -3.24 -5.80 -6.80
C ALA A 413 -3.92 -5.79 -8.17
N LYS A 414 -4.68 -4.73 -8.53
CA LYS A 414 -5.29 -4.55 -9.87
C LYS A 414 -4.34 -3.77 -10.81
N ARG A 415 -4.29 -2.45 -10.65
CA ARG A 415 -3.54 -1.53 -11.53
C ARG A 415 -2.07 -1.49 -11.17
N ASP A 416 -1.27 -0.93 -12.08
CA ASP A 416 0.19 -0.77 -12.04
C ASP A 416 0.97 -2.05 -11.76
N ARG A 417 0.84 -2.60 -10.55
CA ARG A 417 1.53 -3.80 -10.07
C ARG A 417 3.05 -3.61 -10.21
N VAL A 418 3.57 -2.52 -9.64
CA VAL A 418 5.00 -2.18 -9.60
C VAL A 418 5.43 -1.77 -8.19
N VAL A 419 6.74 -1.65 -7.96
CA VAL A 419 7.28 -1.26 -6.66
C VAL A 419 7.22 0.26 -6.49
N TRP A 420 6.30 0.76 -5.67
CA TRP A 420 6.20 2.18 -5.34
C TRP A 420 6.77 2.49 -3.92
N PRO A 421 7.85 3.28 -3.80
CA PRO A 421 8.46 3.63 -2.51
C PRO A 421 7.55 4.28 -1.46
N GLY A 422 6.61 5.15 -1.89
CA GLY A 422 5.69 5.85 -0.98
C GLY A 422 4.87 4.86 -0.16
N ASP A 423 4.17 3.97 -0.84
CA ASP A 423 3.40 2.85 -0.32
C ASP A 423 4.17 2.04 0.72
N MET A 424 5.43 1.71 0.43
CA MET A 424 6.30 0.91 1.29
C MET A 424 6.51 1.54 2.68
N SER A 425 6.29 2.85 2.84
CA SER A 425 6.34 3.52 4.15
C SER A 425 5.18 3.15 5.07
N ILE A 426 4.02 2.80 4.51
CA ILE A 426 2.84 2.29 5.23
C ILE A 426 2.79 0.75 5.17
N ALA A 427 3.05 0.18 4.00
CA ALA A 427 2.94 -1.25 3.72
C ALA A 427 3.95 -2.11 4.49
N ILE A 428 5.23 -1.70 4.61
CA ILE A 428 6.23 -2.53 5.32
C ILE A 428 5.86 -2.73 6.80
N PRO A 429 5.50 -1.68 7.58
CA PRO A 429 4.92 -1.85 8.91
C PRO A 429 3.69 -2.76 8.96
N GLY A 430 2.78 -2.65 7.99
CA GLY A 430 1.57 -3.49 7.91
C GLY A 430 1.87 -4.98 7.66
N ILE A 431 2.74 -5.29 6.70
CA ILE A 431 3.21 -6.65 6.39
C ILE A 431 3.90 -7.24 7.63
N ALA A 432 4.80 -6.48 8.25
CA ALA A 432 5.59 -6.92 9.39
C ALA A 432 4.77 -7.29 10.64
N VAL A 433 3.56 -6.77 10.81
CA VAL A 433 2.67 -7.13 11.93
C VAL A 433 1.58 -8.14 11.59
N SER A 434 1.48 -8.59 10.33
CA SER A 434 0.39 -9.46 9.86
C SER A 434 0.86 -10.77 9.21
N THR A 435 1.57 -10.71 8.09
CA THR A 435 2.04 -11.88 7.31
C THR A 435 3.55 -12.11 7.39
N TYR A 436 4.31 -11.09 7.77
CA TYR A 436 5.78 -11.07 7.87
C TYR A 436 6.51 -11.50 6.58
N ASP A 437 5.92 -11.23 5.41
CA ASP A 437 6.52 -11.47 4.08
C ASP A 437 7.67 -10.48 3.76
N MET A 438 8.69 -10.51 4.62
CA MET A 438 9.89 -9.68 4.51
C MET A 438 10.75 -10.08 3.30
N LEU A 439 10.51 -11.25 2.69
CA LEU A 439 11.10 -11.63 1.41
C LEU A 439 10.60 -10.75 0.27
N ALA A 440 9.28 -10.60 0.14
CA ALA A 440 8.66 -9.71 -0.86
C ALA A 440 9.12 -8.25 -0.69
N VAL A 441 9.22 -7.78 0.57
CA VAL A 441 9.76 -6.45 0.91
C VAL A 441 11.23 -6.29 0.51
N ARG A 442 12.08 -7.29 0.80
CA ARG A 442 13.51 -7.22 0.43
C ARG A 442 13.67 -7.11 -1.08
N ASN A 443 12.98 -7.95 -1.84
CA ASN A 443 13.11 -8.00 -3.29
C ASN A 443 12.63 -6.67 -3.94
N ALA A 444 11.61 -6.03 -3.36
CA ALA A 444 11.16 -4.69 -3.74
C ALA A 444 12.22 -3.60 -3.45
N LEU A 445 12.86 -3.62 -2.27
CA LEU A 445 13.95 -2.67 -1.98
C LEU A 445 15.20 -2.95 -2.82
N ASP A 446 15.53 -4.21 -3.09
CA ASP A 446 16.67 -4.60 -3.91
C ASP A 446 16.56 -4.03 -5.32
N VAL A 447 15.39 -4.14 -5.98
CA VAL A 447 15.24 -3.60 -7.34
C VAL A 447 15.34 -2.07 -7.38
N LEU A 448 14.84 -1.35 -6.36
CA LEU A 448 15.02 0.11 -6.27
C LEU A 448 16.49 0.52 -6.11
N PHE A 449 17.29 -0.24 -5.35
CA PHE A 449 18.73 0.01 -5.20
C PHE A 449 19.55 -0.45 -6.41
N ASP A 450 19.14 -1.51 -7.10
CA ASP A 450 19.79 -1.97 -8.34
C ASP A 450 19.59 -0.98 -9.51
N HIS A 451 18.51 -0.18 -9.48
CA HIS A 451 18.23 0.90 -10.42
C HIS A 451 18.72 2.29 -9.93
N GLN A 452 19.60 2.36 -8.92
CA GLN A 452 20.16 3.63 -8.47
C GLN A 452 20.94 4.34 -9.59
N TYR A 453 20.62 5.62 -9.83
CA TYR A 453 21.19 6.41 -10.90
C TYR A 453 22.68 6.82 -10.64
N PRO A 454 23.44 7.20 -11.69
CA PRO A 454 24.87 7.49 -11.58
C PRO A 454 25.27 8.60 -10.59
N ASP A 455 24.40 9.58 -10.34
CA ASP A 455 24.57 10.63 -9.31
C ASP A 455 24.30 10.12 -7.88
N GLY A 456 23.43 9.13 -7.72
CA GLY A 456 23.01 8.56 -6.44
C GLY A 456 21.51 8.65 -6.17
N SER A 457 20.76 9.37 -7.01
CA SER A 457 19.30 9.39 -6.87
C SER A 457 18.72 8.00 -7.15
N LEU A 458 17.57 7.73 -6.55
CA LEU A 458 16.83 6.47 -6.65
C LEU A 458 15.59 6.74 -7.50
N PRO A 459 15.08 5.75 -8.24
CA PRO A 459 13.96 5.97 -9.14
C PRO A 459 12.68 6.29 -8.37
N TYR A 460 11.75 6.97 -9.04
CA TYR A 460 10.42 7.30 -8.50
C TYR A 460 9.61 6.04 -8.19
N ALA A 461 9.74 4.99 -9.01
CA ALA A 461 9.18 3.65 -8.83
C ALA A 461 10.12 2.58 -9.40
N GLY A 462 9.83 1.30 -9.17
CA GLY A 462 10.52 0.18 -9.80
C GLY A 462 10.11 -0.05 -11.27
N PRO A 463 10.84 -0.91 -12.00
CA PRO A 463 10.63 -1.17 -13.42
C PRO A 463 9.17 -1.49 -13.82
N PRO A 464 8.73 -1.06 -15.01
CA PRO A 464 9.52 -0.36 -16.04
C PRO A 464 9.75 1.13 -15.75
N LEU A 465 9.05 1.71 -14.78
CA LEU A 465 9.28 3.09 -14.34
C LEU A 465 10.71 3.25 -13.79
N GLY A 466 11.25 4.46 -13.92
CA GLY A 466 12.64 4.77 -13.61
C GLY A 466 13.61 4.51 -14.77
N PHE A 467 13.24 3.73 -15.78
CA PHE A 467 14.10 3.53 -16.96
C PHE A 467 14.32 4.83 -17.77
N ARG A 468 13.39 5.81 -17.73
CA ARG A 468 13.59 7.15 -18.33
C ARG A 468 14.24 8.15 -17.37
N ARG A 469 14.65 7.70 -16.19
CA ARG A 469 15.17 8.48 -15.05
C ARG A 469 14.12 9.31 -14.30
N GLU A 470 12.89 8.82 -14.22
CA GLU A 470 11.84 9.36 -13.36
C GLU A 470 12.35 9.48 -11.91
N PHE A 471 12.14 10.64 -11.30
CA PHE A 471 12.64 10.98 -9.97
C PHE A 471 11.64 11.84 -9.20
N SER A 472 11.47 11.53 -7.92
CA SER A 472 10.67 12.29 -6.96
C SER A 472 11.49 12.50 -5.69
N ASP A 473 11.50 13.72 -5.15
CA ASP A 473 12.26 14.05 -3.94
C ASP A 473 11.69 13.37 -2.69
N THR A 474 10.38 13.17 -2.61
CA THR A 474 9.69 12.47 -1.51
C THR A 474 9.88 10.95 -1.63
N TYR A 475 9.59 10.33 -2.78
CA TYR A 475 9.68 8.87 -2.96
C TYR A 475 11.12 8.34 -2.87
N HIS A 476 12.11 9.15 -3.26
CA HIS A 476 13.51 8.88 -2.98
C HIS A 476 13.80 8.74 -1.48
N ILE A 477 13.23 9.61 -0.64
CA ILE A 477 13.37 9.54 0.82
C ILE A 477 12.52 8.40 1.40
N HIS A 478 11.32 8.13 0.87
CA HIS A 478 10.52 6.97 1.24
C HIS A 478 11.27 5.65 1.02
N THR A 479 12.11 5.53 -0.02
CA THR A 479 12.99 4.36 -0.19
C THR A 479 13.98 4.19 0.97
N LEU A 480 14.56 5.29 1.47
CA LEU A 480 15.46 5.29 2.63
C LEU A 480 14.72 4.93 3.94
N LEU A 481 13.47 5.37 4.09
CA LEU A 481 12.60 4.99 5.22
C LEU A 481 12.13 3.52 5.13
N GLY A 482 11.87 3.03 3.92
CA GLY A 482 11.54 1.63 3.64
C GLY A 482 12.70 0.70 4.00
N ALA A 483 13.94 1.07 3.64
CA ALA A 483 15.15 0.35 4.06
C ALA A 483 15.30 0.31 5.59
N TYR A 484 15.01 1.41 6.30
CA TYR A 484 14.97 1.40 7.77
C TYR A 484 13.91 0.44 8.33
N ASN A 485 12.67 0.54 7.84
CA ASN A 485 11.55 -0.30 8.30
C ASN A 485 11.83 -1.78 8.03
N TYR A 486 12.39 -2.13 6.86
CA TYR A 486 12.77 -3.50 6.54
C TYR A 486 13.78 -4.07 7.55
N VAL A 487 14.87 -3.37 7.84
CA VAL A 487 15.90 -3.85 8.80
C VAL A 487 15.34 -3.90 10.22
N LYS A 488 14.54 -2.89 10.62
CA LYS A 488 13.85 -2.83 11.93
C LYS A 488 13.03 -4.10 12.18
N TYR A 489 12.25 -4.57 11.20
CA TYR A 489 11.35 -5.70 11.39
C TYR A 489 11.96 -7.08 11.05
N SER A 490 12.77 -7.19 9.99
CA SER A 490 13.37 -8.46 9.57
C SER A 490 14.57 -8.90 10.43
N GLY A 491 15.42 -7.94 10.82
CA GLY A 491 16.73 -8.23 11.39
C GLY A 491 17.88 -8.36 10.37
N ASP A 492 17.64 -8.18 9.07
CA ASP A 492 18.64 -8.39 8.00
C ASP A 492 19.67 -7.23 7.91
N VAL A 493 20.54 -7.15 8.92
CA VAL A 493 21.66 -6.20 9.00
C VAL A 493 22.75 -6.54 7.96
N ASP A 494 22.82 -7.79 7.49
CA ASP A 494 23.77 -8.19 6.43
C ASP A 494 23.35 -7.64 5.05
N TRP A 495 22.04 -7.63 4.74
CA TRP A 495 21.50 -6.92 3.58
C TRP A 495 21.80 -5.43 3.66
N LEU A 496 21.58 -4.83 4.84
CA LEU A 496 21.90 -3.42 5.06
C LEU A 496 23.39 -3.16 4.81
N ALA A 497 24.29 -3.99 5.33
CA ALA A 497 25.73 -3.83 5.13
C ALA A 497 26.13 -3.89 3.64
N ARG A 498 25.49 -4.76 2.84
CA ARG A 498 25.69 -4.83 1.37
C ARG A 498 25.15 -3.59 0.65
N ARG A 499 23.96 -3.10 1.02
CA ARG A 499 23.31 -1.93 0.40
C ARG A 499 23.80 -0.58 0.93
N TRP A 500 24.54 -0.55 2.04
CA TRP A 500 24.95 0.67 2.73
C TRP A 500 25.68 1.69 1.83
N PRO A 501 26.64 1.31 0.94
CA PRO A 501 27.27 2.28 0.04
C PRO A 501 26.28 3.01 -0.88
N ALA A 502 25.25 2.30 -1.38
CA ALA A 502 24.19 2.87 -2.21
C ALA A 502 23.23 3.74 -1.38
N TYR A 503 22.81 3.27 -0.19
CA TYR A 503 22.00 4.04 0.76
C TYR A 503 22.64 5.38 1.11
N LEU A 504 23.94 5.39 1.39
CA LEU A 504 24.70 6.59 1.73
C LEU A 504 24.81 7.58 0.58
N LYS A 505 24.95 7.07 -0.65
CA LYS A 505 24.99 7.86 -1.88
C LYS A 505 23.65 8.56 -2.13
N ALA A 506 22.54 7.83 -1.94
CA ALA A 506 21.18 8.37 -1.98
C ALA A 506 20.95 9.43 -0.89
N LEU A 507 21.24 9.11 0.37
CA LEU A 507 21.10 10.05 1.49
C LEU A 507 21.86 11.38 1.25
N HIS A 508 23.00 11.34 0.56
CA HIS A 508 23.74 12.54 0.16
C HIS A 508 22.93 13.45 -0.77
N VAL A 509 22.16 12.91 -1.71
CA VAL A 509 21.33 13.69 -2.67
C VAL A 509 20.34 14.57 -1.93
N SER A 510 19.55 14.03 -1.01
CA SER A 510 18.60 14.82 -0.22
C SER A 510 19.28 15.80 0.73
N ILE A 511 20.40 15.42 1.38
CA ILE A 511 21.19 16.35 2.22
C ILE A 511 21.70 17.54 1.39
N GLY A 512 22.15 17.30 0.15
CA GLY A 512 22.64 18.32 -0.77
C GLY A 512 21.59 19.38 -1.16
N LYS A 513 20.30 19.04 -1.05
CA LYS A 513 19.17 19.95 -1.32
C LYS A 513 18.75 20.81 -0.11
N VAL A 514 19.42 20.70 1.04
CA VAL A 514 19.10 21.51 2.25
C VAL A 514 19.93 22.79 2.30
N ASP A 515 19.35 23.90 1.85
CA ASP A 515 20.04 25.17 1.66
C ASP A 515 20.02 26.10 2.90
N ARG A 516 20.37 27.38 2.68
CA ARG A 516 20.41 28.45 3.71
C ARG A 516 19.06 28.75 4.39
N THR A 517 17.92 28.36 3.81
CA THR A 517 16.60 28.46 4.46
C THR A 517 16.45 27.50 5.63
N GLY A 518 17.25 26.42 5.65
CA GLY A 518 17.06 25.29 6.55
C GLY A 518 15.99 24.31 6.09
N LEU A 519 15.48 24.39 4.85
CA LEU A 519 14.50 23.47 4.27
C LEU A 519 15.10 22.71 3.08
N LEU A 520 14.50 21.57 2.72
CA LEU A 520 14.81 20.83 1.50
C LEU A 520 14.15 21.54 0.31
N HIS A 521 14.94 21.94 -0.68
CA HIS A 521 14.44 22.49 -1.94
C HIS A 521 14.07 21.36 -2.92
N VAL A 522 12.78 21.09 -3.08
CA VAL A 522 12.22 20.13 -4.02
C VAL A 522 12.47 20.56 -5.46
N THR A 523 12.79 19.57 -6.31
CA THR A 523 13.26 19.75 -7.69
C THR A 523 12.46 18.97 -8.73
N SER A 524 11.56 18.08 -8.30
CA SER A 524 10.59 17.39 -9.15
C SER A 524 9.16 17.66 -8.68
N GLY A 525 8.20 17.69 -9.60
CA GLY A 525 6.77 17.75 -9.27
C GLY A 525 6.15 16.41 -8.91
N ALA A 526 6.85 15.30 -9.18
CA ALA A 526 6.37 13.94 -8.93
C ALA A 526 6.31 13.61 -7.43
N ASP A 527 5.16 13.09 -7.01
CA ASP A 527 4.80 12.69 -5.64
C ASP A 527 3.52 11.82 -5.70
N TRP A 528 2.71 11.66 -4.65
CA TRP A 528 1.50 10.80 -4.66
C TRP A 528 0.32 11.28 -5.55
N LEU A 529 0.60 11.79 -6.75
CA LEU A 529 -0.31 12.43 -7.71
C LEU A 529 -0.89 13.77 -7.25
N ARG A 530 -0.49 14.27 -6.07
CA ARG A 530 -0.90 15.60 -5.56
C ARG A 530 -0.29 16.75 -6.38
N PRO A 531 -1.05 17.83 -6.64
CA PRO A 531 -0.52 19.01 -7.30
C PRO A 531 0.33 19.87 -6.35
N GLY A 532 1.28 20.60 -6.92
CA GLY A 532 1.98 21.71 -6.25
C GLY A 532 3.19 21.33 -5.39
N MET A 533 3.69 20.10 -5.49
CA MET A 533 4.97 19.68 -4.88
C MET A 533 6.13 20.46 -5.51
N THR A 534 6.63 21.50 -4.84
CA THR A 534 7.71 22.37 -5.37
C THR A 534 8.39 23.23 -4.31
N GLY A 535 9.64 23.63 -4.57
CA GLY A 535 10.41 24.58 -3.77
C GLY A 535 10.72 24.08 -2.35
N HIS A 536 10.88 24.99 -1.39
CA HIS A 536 11.14 24.63 0.00
C HIS A 536 9.88 24.12 0.70
N ASN A 537 9.59 22.84 0.51
CA ASN A 537 8.34 22.17 0.90
C ASN A 537 8.40 21.55 2.32
N LEU A 538 7.24 21.52 2.97
CA LEU A 538 7.02 21.05 4.35
C LEU A 538 7.23 19.53 4.51
N GLU A 539 6.62 18.75 3.63
CA GLU A 539 6.63 17.29 3.67
C GLU A 539 8.04 16.76 3.41
N ALA A 540 8.65 17.10 2.27
CA ALA A 540 10.00 16.67 1.91
C ALA A 540 11.06 17.05 2.97
N SER A 541 10.93 18.23 3.59
CA SER A 541 11.79 18.64 4.70
C SER A 541 11.58 17.79 5.97
N SER A 542 10.34 17.41 6.24
CA SER A 542 9.97 16.58 7.40
C SER A 542 10.35 15.11 7.20
N LEU A 543 10.16 14.58 5.99
CA LEU A 543 10.63 13.27 5.54
C LEU A 543 12.15 13.15 5.70
N LEU A 544 12.93 14.14 5.23
CA LEU A 544 14.39 14.11 5.41
C LEU A 544 14.77 14.23 6.89
N SER A 545 14.04 15.00 7.70
CA SER A 545 14.27 15.05 9.15
C SER A 545 14.06 13.68 9.82
N ALA A 546 13.04 12.92 9.39
CA ALA A 546 12.83 11.55 9.83
C ALA A 546 13.92 10.60 9.31
N ALA A 547 14.27 10.66 8.01
CA ALA A 547 15.26 9.79 7.40
C ALA A 547 16.68 9.99 7.98
N LEU A 548 17.04 11.21 8.41
CA LEU A 548 18.30 11.47 9.10
C LEU A 548 18.35 10.84 10.51
N ASP A 549 17.25 10.89 11.26
CA ASP A 549 17.11 10.17 12.53
C ASP A 549 17.27 8.65 12.33
N LYS A 550 16.67 8.11 11.27
CA LYS A 550 16.74 6.67 10.95
C LYS A 550 18.10 6.25 10.40
N SER A 551 18.77 7.11 9.64
CA SER A 551 20.13 6.89 9.14
C SER A 551 21.16 6.76 10.28
N ILE A 552 21.01 7.55 11.35
CA ILE A 552 21.83 7.42 12.57
C ILE A 552 21.61 6.03 13.20
N ARG A 553 20.36 5.57 13.34
CA ARG A 553 20.06 4.23 13.87
C ARG A 553 20.60 3.09 13.00
N LEU A 554 20.54 3.23 11.67
CA LEU A 554 21.15 2.25 10.75
C LEU A 554 22.68 2.19 10.90
N ALA A 555 23.35 3.33 11.08
CA ALA A 555 24.78 3.36 11.38
C ALA A 555 25.11 2.71 12.74
N GLU A 556 24.32 2.97 13.79
CA GLU A 556 24.45 2.31 15.10
C GLU A 556 24.32 0.78 15.00
N TRP A 557 23.31 0.28 14.27
CA TRP A 557 23.08 -1.16 14.09
C TRP A 557 24.20 -1.84 13.27
N LEU A 558 24.75 -1.15 12.27
CA LEU A 558 25.94 -1.58 11.52
C LEU A 558 27.25 -1.47 12.32
N ARG A 559 27.25 -0.77 13.46
CA ARG A 559 28.44 -0.33 14.20
C ARG A 559 29.37 0.56 13.37
N ASP A 560 28.81 1.30 12.42
CA ASP A 560 29.51 2.23 11.56
C ASP A 560 29.72 3.56 12.30
N ASP A 561 30.94 3.81 12.76
CA ASP A 561 31.28 4.93 13.62
C ASP A 561 31.54 6.25 12.86
N ARG A 562 31.16 6.36 11.59
CA ARG A 562 31.43 7.51 10.71
C ARG A 562 31.17 8.88 11.37
N PRO A 563 32.06 9.89 11.19
CA PRO A 563 31.87 11.24 11.71
C PRO A 563 30.53 11.91 11.33
N ALA A 564 29.88 11.48 10.24
CA ALA A 564 28.58 11.98 9.82
C ALA A 564 27.42 11.57 10.75
N ALA A 565 27.50 10.37 11.34
CA ALA A 565 26.45 9.75 12.16
C ALA A 565 26.62 9.99 13.67
N ARG A 566 27.86 10.26 14.12
CA ARG A 566 28.17 10.59 15.52
C ARG A 566 27.33 11.78 16.03
N PRO A 567 27.11 11.92 17.35
CA PRO A 567 26.51 13.12 17.94
C PRO A 567 27.22 14.41 17.47
N HIS A 568 26.44 15.41 17.08
CA HIS A 568 26.90 16.66 16.43
C HIS A 568 27.56 16.48 15.04
N GLY A 569 27.56 15.27 14.48
CA GLY A 569 27.89 14.99 13.09
C GLY A 569 26.84 15.55 12.13
N VAL A 570 27.20 15.64 10.84
CA VAL A 570 26.43 16.38 9.82
C VAL A 570 24.97 15.93 9.71
N TRP A 571 24.65 14.65 9.93
CA TRP A 571 23.26 14.18 9.89
C TRP A 571 22.41 14.80 11.01
N SER A 572 22.93 14.82 12.25
CA SER A 572 22.26 15.45 13.38
C SER A 572 22.14 16.97 13.23
N VAL A 573 23.16 17.63 12.67
CA VAL A 573 23.18 19.08 12.44
C VAL A 573 22.22 19.49 11.32
N THR A 574 22.17 18.74 10.20
CA THR A 574 21.20 18.98 9.12
C THR A 574 19.78 18.71 9.61
N ARG A 575 19.55 17.70 10.46
CA ARG A 575 18.24 17.48 11.09
C ARG A 575 17.83 18.65 12.00
N THR A 576 18.74 19.21 12.79
CA THR A 576 18.47 20.43 13.59
C THR A 576 18.14 21.63 12.69
N ARG A 577 18.85 21.80 11.56
CA ARG A 577 18.53 22.83 10.55
C ARG A 577 17.14 22.64 9.95
N LEU A 578 16.77 21.43 9.56
CA LEU A 578 15.44 21.09 9.04
C LEU A 578 14.32 21.41 10.03
N ASN A 579 14.46 20.97 11.28
CA ASN A 579 13.46 21.24 12.32
C ASN A 579 13.32 22.74 12.61
N ALA A 580 14.39 23.53 12.52
CA ALA A 580 14.34 24.99 12.63
C ALA A 580 13.73 25.65 11.37
N GLY A 581 14.07 25.12 10.18
CA GLY A 581 13.51 25.51 8.89
C GLY A 581 11.99 25.43 8.88
N ILE A 582 11.46 24.27 9.27
CA ILE A 582 10.02 23.96 9.33
C ILE A 582 9.25 24.95 10.23
N GLN A 583 9.87 25.55 11.25
CA GLN A 583 9.18 26.54 12.10
C GLN A 583 8.78 27.82 11.35
N GLN A 584 9.41 28.13 10.22
CA GLN A 584 9.08 29.28 9.36
C GLN A 584 7.78 29.08 8.58
N LEU A 585 7.37 27.82 8.35
CA LEU A 585 6.15 27.46 7.63
C LEU A 585 4.89 27.55 8.50
N TYR A 586 5.03 27.74 9.82
CA TYR A 586 3.90 27.75 10.77
C TYR A 586 3.01 28.99 10.66
N CYS A 587 1.77 28.79 10.23
CA CYS A 587 0.74 29.79 10.08
C CYS A 587 -0.01 29.95 11.41
N LYS A 588 0.17 31.11 12.06
CA LYS A 588 -0.47 31.41 13.36
C LYS A 588 -2.00 31.44 13.28
N ASP A 589 -2.54 31.83 12.13
CA ASP A 589 -3.95 32.13 11.95
C ASP A 589 -4.79 30.85 11.78
N THR A 590 -4.19 29.79 11.23
CA THR A 590 -4.79 28.45 11.05
C THR A 590 -4.27 27.42 12.07
N GLY A 591 -3.17 27.72 12.77
CA GLY A 591 -2.53 26.83 13.76
C GLY A 591 -1.78 25.63 13.15
N LEU A 592 -1.58 25.64 11.84
CA LEU A 592 -0.94 24.57 11.06
C LEU A 592 0.31 25.09 10.34
N TYR A 593 1.04 24.21 9.67
CA TYR A 593 2.16 24.54 8.80
C TYR A 593 1.72 24.57 7.34
N SER A 594 2.20 25.55 6.59
CA SER A 594 1.92 25.70 5.15
C SER A 594 2.88 24.89 4.27
N ASP A 595 2.39 24.55 3.07
CA ASP A 595 3.02 23.57 2.16
C ASP A 595 4.43 23.95 1.71
N ASN A 596 4.68 25.24 1.42
CA ASN A 596 6.01 25.74 1.06
C ASN A 596 6.16 27.23 1.41
N ILE A 597 7.39 27.76 1.39
CA ILE A 597 7.64 29.20 1.66
C ILE A 597 7.12 30.14 0.56
N GLY A 598 6.63 29.59 -0.56
CA GLY A 598 6.31 30.31 -1.79
C GLY A 598 4.81 30.55 -1.96
N ARG A 599 4.26 30.19 -3.13
CA ARG A 599 2.87 30.50 -3.49
C ARG A 599 1.83 29.86 -2.57
N ARG A 600 2.17 28.73 -1.93
CA ARG A 600 1.28 27.99 -1.00
C ARG A 600 1.53 28.30 0.48
N GLY A 601 2.47 29.20 0.80
CA GLY A 601 2.78 29.63 2.17
C GLY A 601 1.68 30.43 2.85
N CYS A 602 1.80 30.69 4.16
CA CYS A 602 0.82 31.41 5.02
C CYS A 602 0.31 32.78 4.52
N ARG A 603 0.93 33.35 3.49
CA ARG A 603 0.61 34.65 2.86
C ARG A 603 0.69 34.59 1.32
N GLY A 604 0.77 33.40 0.75
CA GLY A 604 0.79 33.19 -0.69
C GLY A 604 -0.63 33.14 -1.30
N PRO A 605 -0.78 33.37 -2.62
CA PRO A 605 -2.08 33.38 -3.30
C PRO A 605 -2.75 32.00 -3.40
N GLU A 606 -2.01 30.91 -3.17
CA GLU A 606 -2.46 29.51 -3.25
C GLU A 606 -2.30 28.83 -1.88
N HIS A 607 -2.44 29.59 -0.79
CA HIS A 607 -2.17 29.16 0.58
C HIS A 607 -2.80 27.79 0.88
N THR A 608 -1.94 26.82 1.19
CA THR A 608 -2.29 25.43 1.49
C THR A 608 -1.60 25.03 2.79
N ASP A 609 -2.34 24.50 3.75
CA ASP A 609 -1.83 23.86 4.97
C ASP A 609 -2.07 22.34 4.84
N PRO A 610 -1.11 21.57 4.28
CA PRO A 610 -1.38 20.23 3.76
C PRO A 610 -1.53 19.19 4.88
N GLN A 611 -2.37 18.18 4.63
CA GLN A 611 -2.57 17.03 5.52
C GLN A 611 -1.26 16.22 5.64
N ASP A 612 -0.55 15.96 4.53
CA ASP A 612 0.70 15.21 4.50
C ASP A 612 1.83 15.87 5.29
N GLY A 613 2.15 17.13 4.96
CA GLY A 613 3.23 17.87 5.58
C GLY A 613 3.00 18.17 7.06
N ASN A 614 1.74 18.41 7.49
CA ASN A 614 1.44 18.58 8.92
C ASN A 614 1.55 17.25 9.68
N SER A 615 1.13 16.15 9.08
CA SER A 615 1.30 14.80 9.64
C SER A 615 2.78 14.44 9.77
N TRP A 616 3.58 14.65 8.71
CA TRP A 616 5.02 14.43 8.75
C TRP A 616 5.76 15.39 9.70
N ALA A 617 5.29 16.62 9.91
CA ALA A 617 5.84 17.52 10.92
C ALA A 617 5.61 16.98 12.35
N LEU A 618 4.51 16.27 12.61
CA LEU A 618 4.28 15.55 13.87
C LEU A 618 5.18 14.30 13.96
N ILE A 619 5.16 13.41 12.96
CA ILE A 619 5.90 12.13 12.92
C ILE A 619 7.41 12.34 13.06
N SER A 620 7.99 13.28 12.30
CA SER A 620 9.43 13.61 12.35
C SER A 620 9.86 14.25 13.67
N GLY A 621 8.92 14.67 14.50
CA GLY A 621 9.15 15.45 15.71
C GLY A 621 9.54 16.90 15.47
N ALA A 622 9.47 17.40 14.22
CA ALA A 622 9.75 18.80 13.88
C ALA A 622 8.74 19.76 14.53
N ALA A 623 7.49 19.33 14.73
CA ALA A 623 6.52 20.07 15.53
C ALA A 623 6.92 20.04 17.03
N PRO A 624 7.22 21.20 17.65
CA PRO A 624 7.64 21.26 19.04
C PRO A 624 6.48 20.87 19.97
N ARG A 625 6.79 20.30 21.14
CA ARG A 625 5.80 19.67 22.06
C ARG A 625 4.56 20.54 22.32
N TYR A 626 4.74 21.86 22.50
CA TYR A 626 3.66 22.81 22.79
C TYR A 626 2.71 23.09 21.61
N ARG A 627 3.04 22.68 20.38
CA ARG A 627 2.17 22.79 19.20
C ARG A 627 1.44 21.51 18.83
N ARG A 628 1.92 20.34 19.26
CA ARG A 628 1.46 19.04 18.70
C ARG A 628 -0.04 18.81 18.85
N ALA A 629 -0.60 19.11 20.02
CA ALA A 629 -2.03 19.01 20.26
C ALA A 629 -2.85 19.98 19.39
N VAL A 630 -2.34 21.19 19.13
CA VAL A 630 -3.01 22.19 18.26
C VAL A 630 -3.02 21.72 16.81
N VAL A 631 -1.87 21.26 16.28
CA VAL A 631 -1.76 20.72 14.93
C VAL A 631 -2.66 19.50 14.77
N SER A 632 -2.64 18.59 15.75
CA SER A 632 -3.51 17.40 15.77
C SER A 632 -5.00 17.74 15.78
N GLU A 633 -5.44 18.73 16.55
CA GLU A 633 -6.87 19.06 16.64
C GLU A 633 -7.33 19.87 15.42
N ASN A 634 -6.46 20.70 14.84
CA ASN A 634 -6.77 21.49 13.65
C ASN A 634 -6.77 20.64 12.36
N LEU A 635 -6.04 19.52 12.33
CA LEU A 635 -6.25 18.46 11.34
C LEU A 635 -7.62 17.79 11.55
N ARG A 636 -7.88 17.29 12.77
CA ARG A 636 -9.14 16.64 13.16
C ARG A 636 -10.40 17.49 12.91
N SER A 637 -10.30 18.82 13.00
CA SER A 637 -11.42 19.74 12.78
C SER A 637 -11.87 19.83 11.31
N ARG A 638 -11.10 19.29 10.36
CA ARG A 638 -11.39 19.33 8.91
C ARG A 638 -12.20 18.14 8.40
N TRP A 639 -12.36 17.09 9.20
CA TRP A 639 -12.95 15.84 8.73
C TRP A 639 -14.41 15.99 8.34
N THR A 640 -14.77 15.32 7.25
CA THR A 640 -16.15 15.22 6.74
C THR A 640 -16.82 13.99 7.34
N ARG A 641 -18.07 13.70 6.94
CA ARG A 641 -18.74 12.43 7.23
C ARG A 641 -18.08 11.18 6.65
N HIS A 642 -17.07 11.30 5.78
CA HIS A 642 -16.42 10.17 5.10
C HIS A 642 -14.93 10.01 5.40
N GLY A 643 -14.25 11.00 5.98
CA GLY A 643 -12.82 10.92 6.28
C GLY A 643 -12.14 12.28 6.36
N ALA A 644 -10.80 12.27 6.24
CA ALA A 644 -9.96 13.45 6.29
C ALA A 644 -9.60 13.96 4.87
N PRO A 645 -10.02 15.17 4.47
CA PRO A 645 -9.67 15.71 3.15
C PRO A 645 -8.20 16.10 3.04
N ALA A 646 -7.53 15.62 1.99
CA ALA A 646 -6.17 16.02 1.64
C ALA A 646 -6.20 17.36 0.90
N VAL A 647 -6.32 18.48 1.63
CA VAL A 647 -6.55 19.84 1.10
C VAL A 647 -5.52 20.33 0.06
N GLU A 648 -4.36 19.69 0.02
CA GLU A 648 -3.31 19.84 -0.99
C GLU A 648 -3.70 19.34 -2.38
N PHE A 649 -4.69 18.45 -2.46
CA PHE A 649 -5.32 17.93 -3.66
C PHE A 649 -6.86 18.08 -3.54
N PRO A 650 -7.46 19.11 -4.15
CA PRO A 650 -8.90 19.35 -4.08
C PRO A 650 -9.76 18.12 -4.39
N ASN A 651 -10.86 17.98 -3.64
CA ASN A 651 -11.84 16.89 -3.70
C ASN A 651 -11.35 15.49 -3.28
N VAL A 652 -10.10 15.32 -2.83
CA VAL A 652 -9.54 14.02 -2.42
C VAL A 652 -9.72 13.72 -0.93
N ILE A 653 -10.13 12.49 -0.62
CA ILE A 653 -9.72 11.79 0.60
C ILE A 653 -8.68 10.73 0.18
N SER A 654 -7.51 10.77 0.82
CA SER A 654 -6.36 9.92 0.48
C SER A 654 -5.96 9.06 1.69
N PRO A 655 -6.36 7.78 1.75
CA PRO A 655 -5.98 6.87 2.82
C PRO A 655 -4.47 6.70 3.03
N PHE A 656 -3.64 7.01 2.03
CA PHE A 656 -2.18 7.15 2.18
C PHE A 656 -1.83 8.28 3.16
N VAL A 657 -2.38 9.48 2.92
CA VAL A 657 -2.13 10.66 3.74
C VAL A 657 -2.83 10.56 5.09
N SER A 658 -4.07 10.08 5.13
CA SER A 658 -4.76 9.75 6.37
C SER A 658 -3.99 8.71 7.19
N SER A 659 -3.29 7.75 6.57
CA SER A 659 -2.40 6.82 7.29
C SER A 659 -1.23 7.53 7.99
N PHE A 660 -0.71 8.63 7.41
CA PHE A 660 0.22 9.50 8.12
C PHE A 660 -0.47 10.36 9.18
N GLU A 661 -1.71 10.82 8.98
CA GLU A 661 -2.47 11.56 10.00
C GLU A 661 -2.72 10.70 11.26
N LEU A 662 -3.04 9.41 11.10
CA LEU A 662 -3.11 8.44 12.21
C LEU A 662 -1.82 8.42 13.04
N LEU A 663 -0.66 8.36 12.38
CA LEU A 663 0.66 8.37 13.01
C LEU A 663 1.02 9.75 13.60
N GLY A 664 0.56 10.83 12.96
CA GLY A 664 0.71 12.19 13.45
C GLY A 664 -0.05 12.42 14.76
N HIS A 665 -1.29 11.94 14.85
CA HIS A 665 -2.07 11.94 16.09
C HIS A 665 -1.39 11.16 17.21
N ALA A 666 -0.88 9.96 16.94
CA ALA A 666 -0.13 9.17 17.93
C ALA A 666 1.16 9.90 18.38
N ALA A 667 1.88 10.56 17.46
CA ALA A 667 3.04 11.41 17.77
C ALA A 667 2.70 12.71 18.53
N ALA A 668 1.42 13.09 18.54
CA ALA A 668 0.81 14.15 19.36
C ALA A 668 0.15 13.64 20.65
N ASP A 669 0.30 12.35 20.98
CA ASP A 669 -0.35 11.62 22.07
C ASP A 669 -1.90 11.47 21.95
N ASN A 670 -2.50 11.89 20.84
CA ASN A 670 -3.95 11.91 20.58
C ASN A 670 -4.48 10.59 19.94
N HIS A 671 -4.21 9.46 20.59
CA HIS A 671 -4.58 8.12 20.08
C HIS A 671 -6.10 7.94 19.89
N ASP A 672 -6.91 8.69 20.63
CA ASP A 672 -8.36 8.76 20.47
C ASP A 672 -8.79 9.32 19.10
N ALA A 673 -8.07 10.28 18.54
CA ALA A 673 -8.32 10.83 17.21
C ALA A 673 -7.94 9.80 16.12
N ALA A 674 -6.80 9.13 16.25
CA ALA A 674 -6.41 8.07 15.33
C ALA A 674 -7.50 6.98 15.23
N VAL A 675 -8.02 6.50 16.36
CA VAL A 675 -9.10 5.49 16.36
C VAL A 675 -10.45 6.07 15.88
N GLU A 676 -10.73 7.35 16.11
CA GLU A 676 -11.92 8.00 15.54
C GLU A 676 -11.85 8.08 14.00
N LEU A 677 -10.68 8.41 13.43
CA LEU A 677 -10.50 8.46 11.97
C LEU A 677 -10.58 7.07 11.33
N MET A 678 -10.07 6.02 11.99
CA MET A 678 -10.30 4.62 11.57
C MET A 678 -11.80 4.29 11.50
N LEU A 679 -12.56 4.67 12.53
CA LEU A 679 -14.00 4.42 12.62
C LEU A 679 -14.83 5.29 11.66
N LEU A 680 -14.26 6.35 11.10
CA LEU A 680 -14.88 7.25 10.13
C LEU A 680 -14.56 6.81 8.69
N GLU A 681 -13.27 6.81 8.33
CA GLU A 681 -12.79 6.67 6.95
C GLU A 681 -12.67 5.21 6.52
N TRP A 682 -12.02 4.37 7.34
CA TRP A 682 -11.83 2.96 6.99
C TRP A 682 -13.10 2.12 7.15
N SER A 683 -14.04 2.54 7.99
CA SER A 683 -15.42 2.02 7.95
C SER A 683 -16.07 2.29 6.59
N TYR A 684 -15.90 3.50 6.05
CA TYR A 684 -16.49 3.89 4.77
C TYR A 684 -15.83 3.18 3.58
N LEU A 685 -14.50 3.00 3.60
CA LEU A 685 -13.78 2.19 2.60
C LEU A 685 -14.21 0.71 2.56
N LEU A 686 -14.88 0.19 3.60
CA LEU A 686 -15.39 -1.18 3.64
C LEU A 686 -16.89 -1.29 3.35
N GLU A 687 -17.70 -0.34 3.81
CA GLU A 687 -19.18 -0.41 3.74
C GLU A 687 -19.82 0.61 2.78
N GLY A 688 -19.02 1.49 2.18
CA GLY A 688 -19.47 2.47 1.20
C GLY A 688 -19.93 1.83 -0.12
N PRO A 689 -20.88 2.45 -0.85
CA PRO A 689 -21.34 1.93 -2.13
C PRO A 689 -20.21 1.78 -3.15
N GLY A 690 -20.05 0.57 -3.71
CA GLY A 690 -19.04 0.28 -4.74
C GLY A 690 -17.66 -0.12 -4.22
N PHE A 691 -17.42 -0.16 -2.90
CA PHE A 691 -16.20 -0.74 -2.33
C PHE A 691 -16.32 -2.26 -2.09
N THR A 692 -15.20 -2.95 -1.86
CA THR A 692 -15.11 -4.42 -1.92
C THR A 692 -15.51 -5.16 -0.64
N ASN A 693 -15.65 -4.44 0.50
CA ASN A 693 -15.85 -4.98 1.86
C ASN A 693 -14.80 -6.05 2.29
N SER A 694 -13.59 -5.96 1.72
CA SER A 694 -12.57 -7.00 1.84
C SER A 694 -11.14 -6.45 1.72
N THR A 695 -10.94 -5.46 0.87
CA THR A 695 -9.68 -4.76 0.63
C THR A 695 -9.89 -3.24 0.76
N LEU A 696 -8.78 -2.49 0.80
CA LEU A 696 -8.80 -1.04 0.98
C LEU A 696 -8.45 -0.32 -0.32
N ALA A 697 -9.26 0.67 -0.69
CA ALA A 697 -9.06 1.45 -1.90
C ALA A 697 -7.97 2.52 -1.77
N GLU A 698 -7.37 2.86 -2.90
CA GLU A 698 -6.28 3.81 -3.07
C GLU A 698 -6.66 5.23 -2.66
N GLY A 699 -7.78 5.74 -3.13
CA GLY A 699 -8.30 7.07 -2.81
C GLY A 699 -9.77 7.18 -3.21
N PHE A 700 -10.46 8.23 -2.78
CA PHE A 700 -11.85 8.46 -3.15
C PHE A 700 -12.23 9.94 -3.03
N MET A 701 -13.41 10.30 -3.52
CA MET A 701 -13.89 11.68 -3.52
C MET A 701 -14.47 12.07 -2.15
N VAL A 702 -14.33 13.34 -1.77
CA VAL A 702 -14.81 13.88 -0.47
C VAL A 702 -16.31 13.69 -0.20
N ASP A 703 -17.12 13.52 -1.24
CA ASP A 703 -18.56 13.21 -1.16
C ASP A 703 -18.86 11.70 -0.97
N GLY A 704 -17.82 10.86 -0.94
CA GLY A 704 -17.90 9.41 -0.81
C GLY A 704 -17.85 8.63 -2.13
N GLY A 705 -17.87 9.30 -3.28
CA GLY A 705 -17.80 8.64 -4.58
C GLY A 705 -16.50 7.86 -4.79
N VAL A 706 -16.58 6.63 -5.35
CA VAL A 706 -15.41 5.75 -5.58
C VAL A 706 -14.39 6.28 -6.59
N GLN A 707 -14.63 7.44 -7.21
CA GLN A 707 -13.64 8.10 -8.06
C GLN A 707 -12.52 8.66 -7.18
N TYR A 708 -11.28 8.31 -7.47
CA TYR A 708 -10.12 9.05 -6.97
C TYR A 708 -9.83 10.22 -7.93
N PRO A 709 -9.91 11.50 -7.51
CA PRO A 709 -9.69 12.68 -8.38
C PRO A 709 -8.35 12.78 -9.13
N ALA A 710 -7.40 11.88 -8.88
CA ALA A 710 -6.24 11.71 -9.76
C ALA A 710 -6.62 11.22 -11.17
N TYR A 711 -7.79 10.57 -11.32
CA TYR A 711 -8.17 9.84 -12.54
C TYR A 711 -9.49 10.30 -13.15
N ARG A 712 -9.43 10.64 -14.45
CA ARG A 712 -10.61 10.95 -15.28
C ARG A 712 -11.64 9.82 -15.27
N SER A 713 -11.20 8.56 -15.41
CA SER A 713 -12.05 7.38 -15.25
C SER A 713 -11.99 6.89 -13.80
N ALA A 714 -13.14 6.89 -13.14
CA ALA A 714 -13.30 6.33 -11.81
C ALA A 714 -13.03 4.81 -11.76
N ALA A 715 -13.24 4.10 -12.87
CA ALA A 715 -12.93 2.67 -13.01
C ALA A 715 -11.42 2.36 -12.96
N ARG A 716 -10.55 3.38 -13.04
CA ARG A 716 -9.09 3.23 -12.87
C ARG A 716 -8.67 3.07 -11.40
N ASN A 717 -9.46 3.60 -10.48
CA ASN A 717 -9.16 3.54 -9.05
C ASN A 717 -8.98 2.08 -8.61
N SER A 718 -7.93 1.75 -7.84
CA SER A 718 -7.83 0.41 -7.27
C SER A 718 -8.52 0.34 -5.93
N HIS A 719 -9.29 -0.73 -5.73
CA HIS A 719 -9.94 -1.05 -4.46
C HIS A 719 -9.09 -1.99 -3.60
N CYS A 720 -7.84 -2.27 -3.99
CA CYS A 720 -6.87 -3.06 -3.26
C CYS A 720 -5.47 -2.44 -3.40
N HIS A 721 -5.18 -1.43 -2.57
CA HIS A 721 -3.97 -0.61 -2.64
C HIS A 721 -3.22 -0.56 -1.30
N GLY A 722 -1.94 -0.93 -1.30
CA GLY A 722 -1.14 -1.19 -0.11
C GLY A 722 -0.91 0.04 0.76
N TRP A 723 -0.91 1.24 0.16
CA TRP A 723 -0.69 2.50 0.88
C TRP A 723 -1.83 2.86 1.86
N SER A 724 -2.99 2.21 1.73
CA SER A 724 -4.19 2.42 2.57
C SER A 724 -4.20 1.58 3.84
N SER A 725 -3.20 0.72 4.04
CA SER A 725 -3.16 -0.31 5.10
C SER A 725 -2.77 0.21 6.50
N GLY A 726 -2.58 1.52 6.68
CA GLY A 726 -2.12 2.19 7.90
C GLY A 726 -2.67 1.64 9.22
N PRO A 727 -4.00 1.48 9.39
CA PRO A 727 -4.61 0.96 10.62
C PRO A 727 -4.05 -0.38 11.09
N THR A 728 -3.67 -1.28 10.19
CA THR A 728 -3.05 -2.58 10.51
C THR A 728 -1.80 -2.41 11.36
N SER A 729 -0.96 -1.43 11.00
CA SER A 729 0.25 -1.09 11.74
C SER A 729 -0.04 -0.24 12.99
N VAL A 730 -0.94 0.76 12.90
CA VAL A 730 -1.21 1.72 13.98
C VAL A 730 -1.92 1.07 15.16
N LEU A 731 -2.90 0.18 14.91
CA LEU A 731 -3.56 -0.58 15.98
C LEU A 731 -2.55 -1.45 16.76
N THR A 732 -1.51 -1.96 16.09
CA THR A 732 -0.49 -2.82 16.70
C THR A 732 0.63 -2.04 17.41
N SER A 733 1.10 -0.93 16.82
CA SER A 733 2.24 -0.16 17.33
C SER A 733 1.87 1.00 18.25
N GLU A 734 0.65 1.54 18.14
CA GLU A 734 0.22 2.76 18.82
C GLU A 734 -0.96 2.53 19.78
N VAL A 735 -1.92 1.64 19.45
CA VAL A 735 -3.01 1.26 20.39
C VAL A 735 -2.56 0.14 21.34
N LEU A 736 -2.06 -0.98 20.80
CA LEU A 736 -1.37 -2.00 21.63
C LEU A 736 0.04 -1.55 22.06
N GLY A 737 0.61 -0.55 21.40
CA GLY A 737 1.84 0.13 21.85
C GLY A 737 3.15 -0.62 21.55
N ILE A 738 3.13 -1.70 20.75
CA ILE A 738 4.31 -2.56 20.52
C ILE A 738 5.29 -1.90 19.54
N ARG A 739 6.41 -1.37 20.06
CA ARG A 739 7.41 -0.64 19.27
C ARG A 739 8.79 -1.28 19.37
N LEU A 740 9.28 -1.83 18.25
CA LEU A 740 10.66 -2.34 18.16
C LEU A 740 11.65 -1.17 18.07
N LEU A 741 12.72 -1.22 18.88
CA LEU A 741 13.78 -0.20 18.98
C LEU A 741 15.10 -0.64 18.34
N ALA A 742 15.36 -1.94 18.26
CA ALA A 742 16.50 -2.54 17.57
C ALA A 742 16.03 -3.70 16.64
N PRO A 743 16.88 -4.20 15.72
CA PRO A 743 16.46 -5.09 14.64
C PRO A 743 15.76 -6.37 15.13
N ALA A 744 14.63 -6.70 14.49
CA ALA A 744 13.70 -7.78 14.83
C ALA A 744 13.17 -7.77 16.28
N GLY A 745 13.32 -6.66 17.01
CA GLY A 745 12.86 -6.55 18.41
C GLY A 745 13.84 -7.10 19.43
N ALA A 746 15.15 -7.14 19.13
CA ALA A 746 16.17 -7.39 20.13
C ALA A 746 16.07 -6.40 21.32
N GLU A 747 15.71 -5.15 21.01
CA GLU A 747 15.29 -4.13 21.96
C GLU A 747 13.89 -3.60 21.57
N TRP A 748 13.04 -3.33 22.54
CA TRP A 748 11.64 -2.93 22.34
C TRP A 748 11.12 -2.00 23.45
N THR A 749 9.98 -1.35 23.21
CA THR A 749 9.17 -0.69 24.26
C THR A 749 7.68 -0.97 24.00
N VAL A 750 6.90 -1.08 25.07
CA VAL A 750 5.44 -1.26 25.04
C VAL A 750 4.80 -0.07 25.74
N ARG A 751 4.15 0.79 24.95
CA ARG A 751 3.48 2.02 25.40
C ARG A 751 2.00 2.00 24.96
N PRO A 752 1.13 1.27 25.68
CA PRO A 752 -0.23 1.00 25.22
C PRO A 752 -1.17 2.18 25.46
N HIS A 753 -2.14 2.36 24.56
CA HIS A 753 -3.18 3.39 24.63
C HIS A 753 -4.55 2.80 24.27
N LEU A 754 -5.24 2.21 25.24
CA LEU A 754 -6.61 1.72 25.05
C LEU A 754 -7.57 2.93 24.93
N SER A 755 -7.86 3.32 23.69
CA SER A 755 -8.69 4.49 23.35
C SER A 755 -10.09 4.44 23.99
N LYS A 756 -10.76 5.59 24.12
CA LYS A 756 -12.13 5.70 24.66
C LYS A 756 -13.16 4.87 23.90
N TRP A 757 -12.85 4.48 22.65
CA TRP A 757 -13.68 3.68 21.75
C TRP A 757 -13.60 2.17 22.00
N LEU A 758 -12.71 1.72 22.90
CA LEU A 758 -12.44 0.32 23.18
C LEU A 758 -12.56 -0.04 24.67
N GLY A 759 -13.24 -1.15 24.96
CA GLY A 759 -13.33 -1.80 26.28
C GLY A 759 -12.25 -2.85 26.48
N PHE A 760 -11.82 -3.51 25.41
CA PHE A 760 -10.62 -4.35 25.37
C PHE A 760 -9.94 -4.30 24.00
N ALA A 761 -8.64 -4.62 23.99
CA ALA A 761 -7.85 -4.90 22.80
C ALA A 761 -6.79 -5.95 23.12
N ARG A 762 -6.52 -6.87 22.19
CA ARG A 762 -5.48 -7.89 22.28
C ARG A 762 -4.89 -8.12 20.89
N GLY A 763 -3.60 -8.36 20.82
CA GLY A 763 -2.94 -8.64 19.56
C GLY A 763 -1.44 -8.79 19.73
N GLY A 764 -0.77 -9.13 18.64
CA GLY A 764 0.63 -9.49 18.66
C GLY A 764 1.14 -9.86 17.29
N PHE A 765 2.46 -9.96 17.16
CA PHE A 765 3.14 -10.43 15.96
C PHE A 765 4.45 -11.10 16.36
N ALA A 766 4.91 -12.06 15.55
CA ALA A 766 6.21 -12.67 15.73
C ALA A 766 7.27 -12.09 14.78
N THR A 767 8.55 -12.28 15.13
CA THR A 767 9.72 -11.90 14.32
C THR A 767 10.74 -13.05 14.30
N THR A 768 11.92 -12.85 13.72
CA THR A 768 13.09 -13.74 13.89
C THR A 768 13.56 -13.87 15.37
N LYS A 769 13.00 -13.12 16.33
CA LYS A 769 13.25 -13.28 17.78
C LYS A 769 12.19 -14.10 18.52
N GLY A 770 10.96 -14.16 18.01
CA GLY A 770 9.81 -14.79 18.68
C GLY A 770 8.56 -13.92 18.66
N ALA A 771 7.54 -14.33 19.43
CA ALA A 771 6.26 -13.64 19.55
C ALA A 771 6.28 -12.47 20.55
N PHE A 772 5.70 -11.34 20.13
CA PHE A 772 5.30 -10.21 20.97
C PHE A 772 3.77 -10.20 21.06
N GLU A 773 3.18 -10.10 22.26
CA GLU A 773 1.74 -10.04 22.50
C GLU A 773 1.44 -9.02 23.60
N VAL A 774 0.37 -8.23 23.42
CA VAL A 774 -0.18 -7.32 24.43
C VAL A 774 -1.68 -7.53 24.56
N LYS A 775 -2.18 -7.51 25.79
CA LYS A 775 -3.60 -7.55 26.13
C LYS A 775 -3.95 -6.34 27.00
N LEU A 776 -5.04 -5.67 26.67
CA LEU A 776 -5.57 -4.47 27.32
C LEU A 776 -7.04 -4.69 27.66
N THR A 777 -7.44 -4.40 28.90
CA THR A 777 -8.81 -4.65 29.37
C THR A 777 -9.25 -3.58 30.36
N ARG A 778 -10.37 -2.89 30.11
CA ARG A 778 -10.99 -1.98 31.09
C ARG A 778 -11.56 -2.76 32.26
N VAL A 779 -11.23 -2.34 33.47
CA VAL A 779 -11.63 -3.01 34.71
C VAL A 779 -12.19 -2.03 35.74
N VAL A 780 -13.03 -2.57 36.62
CA VAL A 780 -13.42 -1.94 37.89
C VAL A 780 -12.91 -2.75 39.07
N ALA A 781 -12.41 -2.05 40.08
CA ALA A 781 -12.17 -2.62 41.39
C ALA A 781 -13.52 -2.95 42.06
N SER A 782 -13.74 -4.23 42.35
CA SER A 782 -14.96 -4.76 42.96
C SER A 782 -14.61 -5.45 44.28
N THR A 783 -15.06 -4.91 45.41
CA THR A 783 -14.88 -5.51 46.73
C THR A 783 -15.86 -6.65 46.98
N SER A 784 -15.46 -7.59 47.85
CA SER A 784 -16.29 -8.69 48.34
C SER A 784 -17.73 -8.27 48.71
N SER A 785 -18.69 -9.17 48.47
CA SER A 785 -20.14 -8.91 48.54
C SER A 785 -20.65 -8.49 49.93
N ALA A 786 -19.84 -8.65 50.97
CA ALA A 786 -20.13 -8.20 52.34
C ALA A 786 -20.03 -6.67 52.56
N ALA A 787 -19.43 -5.91 51.62
CA ALA A 787 -19.25 -4.46 51.77
C ALA A 787 -20.59 -3.68 51.69
N PRO A 788 -20.88 -2.75 52.62
CA PRO A 788 -22.05 -1.87 52.54
C PRO A 788 -22.14 -1.11 51.23
N ALA A 789 -23.34 -0.92 50.69
CA ALA A 789 -23.55 -0.25 49.38
C ALA A 789 -22.84 1.11 49.30
N ASN A 790 -22.88 1.89 50.38
CA ASN A 790 -22.28 3.23 50.48
C ASN A 790 -20.74 3.22 50.55
N GLN A 791 -20.10 2.05 50.59
CA GLN A 791 -18.64 1.88 50.61
C GLN A 791 -18.07 1.24 49.32
N LYS A 792 -18.91 0.92 48.32
CA LYS A 792 -18.47 0.30 47.05
C LYS A 792 -17.76 1.30 46.13
N ARG A 793 -16.52 1.68 46.48
CA ARG A 793 -15.61 2.45 45.62
C ARG A 793 -15.17 1.62 44.41
N ARG A 794 -15.93 1.72 43.32
CA ARG A 794 -15.51 1.25 41.99
C ARG A 794 -14.43 2.17 41.44
N ARG A 795 -13.15 1.90 41.76
CA ARG A 795 -12.01 2.52 41.06
C ARG A 795 -11.96 1.95 39.64
N ARG A 796 -11.84 2.81 38.62
CA ARG A 796 -11.71 2.43 37.22
C ARG A 796 -10.26 2.43 36.77
N GLY A 797 -9.91 1.49 35.92
CA GLY A 797 -8.57 1.36 35.38
C GLY A 797 -8.51 0.34 34.25
N GLN A 798 -7.29 -0.03 33.90
CA GLN A 798 -6.96 -0.86 32.76
C GLN A 798 -5.93 -1.91 33.23
N VAL A 799 -6.20 -3.19 32.96
CA VAL A 799 -5.17 -4.23 33.08
C VAL A 799 -4.42 -4.30 31.75
N ILE A 800 -3.09 -4.33 31.86
CA ILE A 800 -2.16 -4.56 30.76
C ILE A 800 -1.42 -5.87 31.06
N GLU A 801 -1.51 -6.86 30.16
CA GLU A 801 -0.58 -8.01 30.12
C GLU A 801 0.35 -7.84 28.92
N VAL A 802 1.63 -8.17 29.08
CA VAL A 802 2.66 -8.11 28.05
C VAL A 802 3.46 -9.41 28.04
N THR A 803 3.59 -10.02 26.87
CA THR A 803 4.47 -11.18 26.62
C THR A 803 5.43 -10.84 25.50
N THR A 804 6.74 -11.04 25.71
CA THR A 804 7.78 -10.76 24.70
C THR A 804 8.83 -11.89 24.68
N PRO A 805 9.65 -12.00 23.61
CA PRO A 805 10.52 -13.16 23.44
C PRO A 805 11.67 -13.22 24.44
N ALA A 806 12.07 -14.43 24.83
CA ALA A 806 13.24 -14.66 25.67
C ALA A 806 14.51 -14.06 25.05
N LEU A 807 15.44 -13.60 25.91
CA LEU A 807 16.71 -12.98 25.53
C LEU A 807 16.57 -11.63 24.78
N THR A 808 15.39 -11.02 24.76
CA THR A 808 15.18 -9.62 24.37
C THR A 808 15.15 -8.71 25.61
N ARG A 809 15.27 -7.40 25.42
CA ARG A 809 15.19 -6.40 26.50
C ARG A 809 14.24 -5.29 26.08
N GLY A 810 13.50 -4.72 27.03
CA GLY A 810 12.70 -3.55 26.71
C GLY A 810 12.13 -2.85 27.92
N SER A 811 11.17 -1.99 27.67
CA SER A 811 10.49 -1.24 28.72
C SER A 811 8.99 -1.20 28.53
N PHE A 812 8.26 -1.18 29.64
CA PHE A 812 6.87 -0.74 29.70
C PHE A 812 6.84 0.76 30.02
N GLU A 813 6.06 1.54 29.26
CA GLU A 813 5.93 2.99 29.41
C GLU A 813 4.46 3.39 29.57
N TRP A 814 4.14 4.12 30.65
CA TRP A 814 2.77 4.59 30.93
C TRP A 814 2.67 6.10 31.08
N GLY A 815 1.59 6.65 30.52
CA GLY A 815 1.16 8.05 30.68
C GLY A 815 2.03 9.11 30.01
N PRO A 816 1.69 10.40 30.18
CA PRO A 816 2.49 11.54 29.71
C PRO A 816 3.61 11.94 30.70
N SER A 817 3.66 11.30 31.87
CA SER A 817 4.55 11.57 33.01
C SER A 817 5.79 10.66 33.06
N SER A 818 6.02 9.85 32.03
CA SER A 818 7.21 8.99 31.86
C SER A 818 7.45 8.01 33.03
N HIS A 819 6.40 7.32 33.49
CA HIS A 819 6.61 6.10 34.27
C HIS A 819 7.13 5.02 33.31
N ARG A 820 8.39 4.64 33.49
CA ARG A 820 9.09 3.65 32.66
C ARG A 820 9.64 2.53 33.55
N VAL A 821 9.32 1.29 33.22
CA VAL A 821 9.78 0.08 33.91
C VAL A 821 10.60 -0.72 32.90
N GLU A 822 11.83 -1.11 33.22
CA GLU A 822 12.61 -2.04 32.39
C GLU A 822 12.08 -3.47 32.60
N VAL A 823 12.01 -4.24 31.52
CA VAL A 823 11.39 -5.58 31.46
C VAL A 823 12.32 -6.52 30.68
N GLU A 824 12.69 -7.64 31.30
CA GLU A 824 13.41 -8.72 30.61
C GLU A 824 12.43 -9.58 29.81
N GLY A 825 12.73 -9.83 28.54
CA GLY A 825 11.86 -10.64 27.67
C GLY A 825 11.91 -12.13 28.03
N GLY A 826 10.80 -12.83 27.78
CA GLY A 826 10.62 -14.26 28.04
C GLY A 826 9.86 -14.61 29.32
N GLN A 827 9.48 -13.62 30.13
CA GLN A 827 8.51 -13.78 31.23
C GLN A 827 7.29 -12.88 30.95
N PRO A 828 6.05 -13.39 31.06
CA PRO A 828 4.87 -12.54 31.02
C PRO A 828 4.88 -11.56 32.19
N ALA A 829 4.59 -10.29 31.91
CA ALA A 829 4.50 -9.23 32.90
C ALA A 829 3.14 -8.53 32.81
N ALA A 830 2.62 -8.06 33.93
CA ALA A 830 1.32 -7.39 33.97
C ALA A 830 1.30 -6.20 34.93
N TRP A 831 0.42 -5.25 34.64
CA TRP A 831 0.19 -4.03 35.41
C TRP A 831 -1.31 -3.71 35.46
N VAL A 832 -1.72 -3.04 36.53
CA VAL A 832 -2.97 -2.29 36.57
C VAL A 832 -2.64 -0.80 36.56
N ALA A 833 -3.22 -0.07 35.61
CA ALA A 833 -3.12 1.38 35.51
C ALA A 833 -4.47 2.03 35.80
N TRP A 834 -4.49 3.15 36.51
CA TRP A 834 -5.72 3.72 37.07
C TRP A 834 -6.14 5.01 36.37
N ASP A 835 -7.44 5.14 36.08
CA ASP A 835 -7.99 6.26 35.29
C ASP A 835 -8.12 7.58 36.10
N ASP A 836 -7.97 7.54 37.43
CA ASP A 836 -8.24 8.66 38.34
C ASP A 836 -7.00 9.50 38.73
N ASP A 837 -5.81 8.88 38.79
CA ASP A 837 -4.54 9.55 39.08
C ASP A 837 -3.40 9.23 38.09
N ALA A 838 -3.69 8.43 37.06
CA ALA A 838 -2.73 7.88 36.10
C ALA A 838 -1.57 7.08 36.72
N SER A 839 -1.71 6.63 37.98
CA SER A 839 -0.76 5.69 38.60
C SER A 839 -0.82 4.32 37.93
N VAL A 840 0.28 3.59 38.02
CA VAL A 840 0.40 2.22 37.50
C VAL A 840 1.15 1.36 38.49
N GLU A 841 0.65 0.15 38.71
CA GLU A 841 1.11 -0.79 39.73
C GLU A 841 1.33 -2.15 39.08
N GLN A 842 2.44 -2.83 39.39
CA GLN A 842 2.70 -4.18 38.90
C GLN A 842 1.68 -5.17 39.49
N LEU A 843 1.09 -5.99 38.63
CA LEU A 843 0.05 -6.95 38.97
C LEU A 843 0.64 -8.37 38.93
N ASP A 844 0.76 -9.00 40.09
CA ASP A 844 1.15 -10.41 40.16
C ASP A 844 -0.05 -11.32 39.84
N VAL A 845 -0.14 -11.70 38.56
CA VAL A 845 -1.20 -12.58 38.04
C VAL A 845 -1.13 -14.02 38.59
N SER A 846 -0.03 -14.42 39.23
CA SER A 846 0.10 -15.76 39.83
C SER A 846 -0.67 -15.91 41.15
N LEU A 847 -0.96 -14.80 41.85
CA LEU A 847 -1.63 -14.81 43.15
C LEU A 847 -3.14 -15.08 43.09
N GLY A 848 -3.74 -15.13 41.90
CA GLY A 848 -5.16 -15.47 41.75
C GLY A 848 -5.83 -14.91 40.51
N ARG A 849 -5.33 -15.29 39.32
CA ARG A 849 -6.07 -15.17 38.06
C ARG A 849 -7.22 -16.19 38.04
N VAL A 850 -8.43 -15.72 37.76
CA VAL A 850 -9.59 -16.55 37.45
C VAL A 850 -9.83 -16.44 35.95
N GLU A 851 -9.68 -17.56 35.25
CA GLU A 851 -9.82 -17.61 33.79
C GLU A 851 -11.23 -17.26 33.31
N ALA A 852 -11.30 -16.79 32.07
CA ALA A 852 -12.56 -16.56 31.37
C ALA A 852 -13.28 -17.88 31.01
N PRO A 853 -14.59 -17.85 30.72
CA PRO A 853 -15.33 -19.02 30.25
C PRO A 853 -14.86 -19.55 28.88
N SER A 854 -14.25 -18.71 28.04
CA SER A 854 -13.72 -19.07 26.72
C SER A 854 -12.63 -18.07 26.25
N GLU A 855 -11.90 -18.40 25.18
CA GLU A 855 -10.98 -17.45 24.50
C GLU A 855 -11.70 -16.28 23.81
N GLU A 856 -13.00 -16.41 23.50
CA GLU A 856 -13.83 -15.29 23.02
C GLU A 856 -14.09 -14.30 24.16
N GLU A 857 -14.45 -14.82 25.33
CA GLU A 857 -14.66 -14.05 26.54
C GLU A 857 -13.37 -13.77 27.33
N TRP A 858 -12.17 -13.91 26.74
CA TRP A 858 -10.88 -13.77 27.44
C TRP A 858 -10.78 -12.50 28.32
N HIS A 859 -11.39 -11.41 27.86
CA HIS A 859 -11.45 -10.11 28.53
C HIS A 859 -12.28 -10.11 29.85
N ARG A 860 -13.08 -11.15 30.11
CA ARG A 860 -13.84 -11.38 31.35
C ARG A 860 -13.01 -12.05 32.46
N GLN A 861 -11.77 -12.45 32.17
CA GLN A 861 -10.79 -12.87 33.17
C GLN A 861 -10.77 -11.88 34.36
N SER A 862 -10.64 -12.39 35.59
CA SER A 862 -10.60 -11.54 36.78
C SER A 862 -9.39 -11.82 37.64
N TYR A 863 -8.89 -10.79 38.31
CA TYR A 863 -7.64 -10.83 39.08
C TYR A 863 -7.93 -10.53 40.53
N ILE A 864 -7.40 -11.34 41.46
CA ILE A 864 -7.31 -10.96 42.86
C ILE A 864 -6.41 -9.73 42.98
N TYR A 865 -6.89 -8.73 43.70
CA TYR A 865 -6.22 -7.50 44.05
C TYR A 865 -6.21 -7.35 45.58
N ARG A 866 -5.57 -6.29 46.11
CA ARG A 866 -5.39 -6.10 47.56
C ARG A 866 -6.73 -6.12 48.32
N ASP A 867 -6.68 -6.62 49.55
CA ASP A 867 -7.76 -6.51 50.56
C ASP A 867 -9.14 -6.99 50.06
N ASP A 868 -9.24 -8.27 49.68
CA ASP A 868 -10.46 -8.93 49.15
C ASP A 868 -11.16 -8.21 47.98
N THR A 869 -10.38 -7.43 47.22
CA THR A 869 -10.82 -6.79 45.99
C THR A 869 -10.52 -7.67 44.78
N ARG A 870 -11.36 -7.61 43.75
CA ARG A 870 -11.04 -8.16 42.42
C ARG A 870 -11.08 -7.08 41.36
N LEU A 871 -10.17 -7.16 40.40
CA LEU A 871 -10.31 -6.47 39.12
C LEU A 871 -11.21 -7.34 38.24
N VAL A 872 -12.34 -6.78 37.80
CA VAL A 872 -13.29 -7.44 36.89
C VAL A 872 -13.57 -6.51 35.71
N TYR A 873 -13.94 -7.06 34.56
CA TYR A 873 -14.31 -6.27 33.37
C TYR A 873 -15.38 -5.21 33.68
N ASP A 874 -15.25 -4.01 33.11
CA ASP A 874 -16.26 -2.97 33.29
C ASP A 874 -17.43 -3.14 32.31
N ASP A 875 -18.35 -4.05 32.62
CA ASP A 875 -19.63 -4.24 31.90
C ASP A 875 -20.52 -2.97 31.89
N ALA A 876 -20.15 -1.88 32.58
CA ALA A 876 -20.80 -0.58 32.51
C ALA A 876 -20.02 0.47 31.66
N TRP A 877 -19.00 0.04 30.91
CA TRP A 877 -18.39 0.83 29.84
C TRP A 877 -19.17 0.64 28.52
N ALA A 878 -19.26 1.72 27.74
CA ALA A 878 -19.72 1.72 26.36
C ALA A 878 -18.87 2.74 25.57
N PRO A 879 -18.68 2.56 24.25
CA PRO A 879 -18.01 3.57 23.44
C PRO A 879 -18.86 4.85 23.38
N PRO A 880 -18.23 6.04 23.31
CA PRO A 880 -18.96 7.28 23.08
C PRO A 880 -19.59 7.29 21.68
N PRO A 881 -20.62 8.12 21.43
CA PRO A 881 -21.13 8.31 20.08
C PRO A 881 -20.08 8.96 19.18
N MET A 882 -20.02 8.54 17.91
CA MET A 882 -19.29 9.28 16.88
C MET A 882 -19.93 10.65 16.68
N ALA A 883 -19.12 11.69 16.50
CA ALA A 883 -19.62 13.02 16.19
C ALA A 883 -20.15 13.06 14.75
N GLU A 884 -21.41 13.49 14.58
CA GLU A 884 -22.00 13.78 13.28
C GLU A 884 -21.19 14.89 12.58
N ARG A 885 -21.00 14.73 11.27
CA ARG A 885 -20.23 15.63 10.41
C ARG A 885 -21.00 15.87 9.11
N PRO A 886 -20.82 17.03 8.44
CA PRO A 886 -21.46 17.28 7.16
C PRO A 886 -20.81 16.42 6.05
N ALA A 887 -21.52 16.29 4.92
CA ALA A 887 -20.86 16.00 3.65
C ALA A 887 -19.94 17.16 3.29
N ALA A 888 -18.85 16.90 2.56
CA ALA A 888 -18.18 17.95 1.79
C ALA A 888 -18.87 18.09 0.44
N ASP A 889 -18.95 19.33 -0.03
CA ASP A 889 -19.34 19.65 -1.39
C ASP A 889 -18.13 19.45 -2.33
N VAL A 890 -18.41 19.03 -3.57
CA VAL A 890 -17.37 18.84 -4.61
C VAL A 890 -17.15 20.15 -5.35
N ASP A 891 -15.89 20.61 -5.38
CA ASP A 891 -15.44 21.72 -6.22
C ASP A 891 -15.20 21.21 -7.66
N TRP A 892 -16.27 21.25 -8.47
CA TRP A 892 -16.24 20.78 -9.86
C TRP A 892 -15.30 21.61 -10.75
N ASP A 893 -15.12 22.90 -10.46
CA ASP A 893 -14.18 23.76 -11.20
C ASP A 893 -12.72 23.35 -10.91
N ALA A 894 -12.39 23.05 -9.65
CA ALA A 894 -11.08 22.51 -9.28
C ALA A 894 -10.84 21.09 -9.83
N LEU A 895 -11.90 20.26 -9.95
CA LEU A 895 -11.81 18.91 -10.51
C LEU A 895 -11.49 18.96 -12.02
N GLU A 896 -12.22 19.76 -12.79
CA GLU A 896 -11.95 19.94 -14.22
C GLU A 896 -10.59 20.64 -14.45
N ALA A 897 -10.24 21.62 -13.62
CA ALA A 897 -8.92 22.26 -13.64
C ALA A 897 -7.75 21.35 -13.21
N ASN A 898 -8.03 20.18 -12.61
CA ASN A 898 -7.05 19.11 -12.44
C ASN A 898 -6.89 18.33 -13.75
N TYR A 899 -8.00 17.86 -14.32
CA TYR A 899 -8.00 17.06 -15.55
C TYR A 899 -7.51 17.81 -16.79
N ALA A 900 -7.66 19.13 -16.84
CA ALA A 900 -7.22 19.98 -17.96
C ALA A 900 -5.68 20.13 -18.06
N ARG A 901 -4.90 19.74 -17.04
CA ARG A 901 -3.44 19.89 -17.03
C ARG A 901 -2.75 18.81 -17.89
N PRO A 902 -1.65 19.13 -18.59
CA PRO A 902 -0.88 18.13 -19.33
C PRO A 902 -0.28 17.09 -18.37
N ARG A 903 -0.35 15.78 -18.71
CA ARG A 903 0.32 14.71 -17.94
C ARG A 903 1.82 14.93 -17.72
N ALA A 904 2.47 15.70 -18.61
CA ALA A 904 3.88 16.08 -18.50
C ALA A 904 4.20 17.06 -17.35
N GLU A 905 3.19 17.52 -16.59
CA GLU A 905 3.36 18.28 -15.34
C GLU A 905 3.12 17.41 -14.08
N MET A 906 2.83 16.10 -14.25
CA MET A 906 2.48 15.16 -13.17
C MET A 906 3.40 13.93 -13.05
N LEU A 907 4.30 13.72 -14.01
CA LEU A 907 5.18 12.54 -14.16
C LEU A 907 6.67 12.96 -14.25
#